data_AF-A0A235BD63-F1
#
_entry.id   AF-A0A235BD63-F1
#
_cell.length_a   1.000
_cell.length_b   1.000
_cell.length_c   1.000
_cell.angle_alpha   90.00
_cell.angle_beta   90.00
_cell.angle_gamma   90.00
#
_symmetry.space_group_name_H-M   'P 1'
#
loop_
_entity.id
_entity.type
_entity.pdbx_description
1 polymer ?
#
loop_
_entity_poly.entity_id
_entity_poly.type
_entity_poly.pdbx_seq_one_letter_code
_entity_poly.pdbx_strand_id
1 'polypeptide(L)'
;MKVIESVRRMAVFLIILALAAAGIQMPAGASADTDPDELLERTLRHYVEDLKEDPGTKGMAVGYEVASLEDDRVLASYHGQKTFVPDAVSGLWVSAAAMEYLPADLRLSTELYLDGSVTPGGVLEGDVSVKGYGDPALTVRRLKRLARAVADRGIRRVSGDLIVDDSYFDRSRLGISWMWDQEPYPSSAQNGALSVNGNTVTVKVTPGARKEEPRVTVFPAPDYVEVENRARTVAGKSEAMEVTRTRAENKIRVTGTIGADHPGISRQRTIDDPGRFTGVVLKVLLEEEGVCFHPRSRVVSGKVDEQAKRVASSSSPKVDKLLRHMVKREDHLYGEMLLKQLGARIGREGSDDEGIDVLRSFARERVGVDETFRPKDGSGYSRMSVMSPHQLVGLLAEMDESSEKERFFSLFHTAGEEGPLKERMKGTPAVNNLRGVSGSAKGVSSLTGTVKSRSGERLAFSVMVNGAEEQRQAKALEDRIGAALASYPELPDPGSPPEKKKYPLSDKLDPILNDPAFRGILHGMVVRSAETGEALYERNPYARMTPASNTKLFTSSTALNALGPDYRFETDIYLTGPVHGGVLMGDVVIEGHGDPTLATEGSLQVQEGPTIEKIAKDLKQHGIRKIRGDIRVDASDFSDAVYGEGWAWDNESDYYQPQITALSVNRGTVRFDYLPGEKVGDPIRLSLTPKTDYVQVIDEVVTGPAGSKNTVKIRRDRGTNTIRLTGSLPLDFKGDYTRVPVEDPHRYTGTVLKEALEKEGVRWISGEVREGRAPPGKEAFRTYRSEPLSEAVRYLNKVSDNFYAEMILKTVGVEIGDKGTAERGLAEVNRYMRRIGLPGPYRMRDGSGLTRYNQFSPDQLAFLLAEQRDESHFKAFYESLPIAGVDGALRYRMKDSAAEGNLRGKTGSLTHVSSLSGYVRNRDGELLVYSIVMNGYTKESERALQNRIGIALAEFSR
;
A
#
# COMPACT_ATOMS: atom_id res chain seq x y z
N MET A 1 -29.28 -29.46 -22.68
CA MET A 1 -28.31 -28.44 -22.20
C MET A 1 -27.97 -27.39 -23.25
N LYS A 2 -27.56 -27.74 -24.49
CA LYS A 2 -27.25 -26.76 -25.56
C LYS A 2 -28.44 -25.92 -26.07
N VAL A 3 -29.68 -26.41 -25.95
CA VAL A 3 -30.90 -25.68 -26.37
C VAL A 3 -31.29 -24.58 -25.36
N ILE A 4 -31.05 -24.80 -24.06
CA ILE A 4 -31.36 -23.82 -22.99
C ILE A 4 -30.39 -22.63 -23.04
N GLU A 5 -29.15 -22.86 -23.47
CA GLU A 5 -28.12 -21.84 -23.62
C GLU A 5 -28.34 -20.97 -24.89
N SER A 6 -28.87 -21.58 -25.95
CA SER A 6 -29.31 -20.86 -27.16
C SER A 6 -30.55 -19.99 -26.90
N VAL A 7 -31.51 -20.47 -26.11
CA VAL A 7 -32.71 -19.70 -25.72
C VAL A 7 -32.35 -18.55 -24.78
N ARG A 8 -31.38 -18.70 -23.87
CA ARG A 8 -30.86 -17.59 -23.05
C ARG A 8 -30.12 -16.53 -23.86
N ARG A 9 -29.31 -16.93 -24.86
CA ARG A 9 -28.64 -15.97 -25.76
C ARG A 9 -29.62 -15.22 -26.65
N MET A 10 -30.67 -15.88 -27.11
CA MET A 10 -31.72 -15.24 -27.91
C MET A 10 -32.62 -14.33 -27.07
N ALA A 11 -32.89 -14.68 -25.81
CA ALA A 11 -33.62 -13.81 -24.87
C ALA A 11 -32.81 -12.56 -24.49
N VAL A 12 -31.50 -12.67 -24.31
CA VAL A 12 -30.62 -11.50 -24.07
C VAL A 12 -30.50 -10.62 -25.31
N PHE A 13 -30.45 -11.20 -26.52
CA PHE A 13 -30.43 -10.45 -27.77
C PHE A 13 -31.77 -9.74 -28.06
N LEU A 14 -32.89 -10.35 -27.69
CA LEU A 14 -34.22 -9.73 -27.77
C LEU A 14 -34.45 -8.66 -26.70
N ILE A 15 -33.82 -8.73 -25.53
CA ILE A 15 -33.84 -7.65 -24.52
C ILE A 15 -32.99 -6.46 -24.97
N ILE A 16 -31.87 -6.69 -25.66
CA ILE A 16 -31.04 -5.63 -26.26
C ILE A 16 -31.76 -4.95 -27.43
N LEU A 17 -32.55 -5.69 -28.23
CA LEU A 17 -33.41 -5.10 -29.26
C LEU A 17 -34.68 -4.45 -28.70
N ALA A 18 -35.24 -4.95 -27.59
CA ALA A 18 -36.39 -4.34 -26.93
C ALA A 18 -36.04 -3.02 -26.22
N LEU A 19 -34.80 -2.84 -25.76
CA LEU A 19 -34.29 -1.54 -25.32
C LEU A 19 -34.01 -0.57 -26.48
N ALA A 20 -33.88 -1.08 -27.72
CA ALA A 20 -33.79 -0.26 -28.93
C ALA A 20 -35.16 0.02 -29.60
N ALA A 21 -36.24 -0.65 -29.17
CA ALA A 21 -37.57 -0.58 -29.79
C ALA A 21 -38.73 -0.31 -28.83
N ALA A 22 -38.47 -0.08 -27.54
CA ALA A 22 -39.43 0.57 -26.66
C ALA A 22 -39.50 2.04 -27.07
N GLY A 23 -40.45 2.36 -27.95
CA GLY A 23 -40.81 3.72 -28.28
C GLY A 23 -41.04 4.50 -27.00
N ILE A 24 -40.08 5.34 -26.65
CA ILE A 24 -40.27 6.45 -25.73
C ILE A 24 -41.38 7.27 -26.38
N GLN A 25 -42.58 7.27 -25.79
CA GLN A 25 -43.51 8.37 -26.01
C GLN A 25 -42.75 9.61 -25.57
N MET A 26 -42.20 10.32 -26.55
CA MET A 26 -41.58 11.62 -26.34
C MET A 26 -42.62 12.49 -25.64
N PRO A 27 -42.30 13.10 -24.49
CA PRO A 27 -43.01 14.29 -24.09
C PRO A 27 -42.86 15.26 -25.27
N ALA A 28 -43.98 15.60 -25.90
CA ALA A 28 -44.02 16.66 -26.90
C ALA A 28 -43.70 17.97 -26.17
N GLY A 29 -42.42 18.29 -26.12
CA GLY A 29 -41.86 19.41 -25.39
C GLY A 29 -40.34 19.48 -25.50
N ALA A 30 -39.77 19.09 -26.64
CA ALA A 30 -38.38 19.42 -26.94
C ALA A 30 -38.35 20.89 -27.37
N SER A 31 -37.93 21.79 -26.47
CA SER A 31 -37.54 23.13 -26.90
C SER A 31 -36.27 23.00 -27.74
N ALA A 32 -36.34 23.42 -29.00
CA ALA A 32 -35.22 23.47 -29.94
C ALA A 32 -34.11 24.47 -29.55
N ASP A 33 -34.12 24.98 -28.31
CA ASP A 33 -33.26 26.05 -27.77
C ASP A 33 -32.35 25.58 -26.61
N THR A 34 -32.26 24.28 -26.31
CA THR A 34 -31.39 23.82 -25.20
C THR A 34 -29.93 23.88 -25.62
N ASP A 35 -29.11 24.61 -24.85
CA ASP A 35 -27.66 24.70 -25.04
C ASP A 35 -27.03 23.29 -25.07
N PRO A 36 -26.29 22.92 -26.14
CA PRO A 36 -25.62 21.62 -26.23
C PRO A 36 -24.71 21.29 -25.05
N ASP A 37 -24.07 22.30 -24.44
CA ASP A 37 -23.19 22.12 -23.29
C ASP A 37 -24.01 21.74 -22.05
N GLU A 38 -25.12 22.44 -21.81
CA GLU A 38 -26.06 22.11 -20.74
C GLU A 38 -26.64 20.70 -20.92
N LEU A 39 -26.96 20.33 -22.16
CA LEU A 39 -27.46 19.01 -22.52
C LEU A 39 -26.43 17.90 -22.25
N LEU A 40 -25.16 18.13 -22.60
CA LEU A 40 -24.08 17.21 -22.30
C LEU A 40 -23.90 17.05 -20.79
N GLU A 41 -23.78 18.15 -20.05
CA GLU A 41 -23.62 18.12 -18.60
C GLU A 41 -24.78 17.40 -17.91
N ARG A 42 -26.02 17.66 -18.31
CA ARG A 42 -27.21 16.93 -17.81
C ARG A 42 -27.14 15.44 -18.13
N THR A 43 -26.71 15.07 -19.33
CA THR A 43 -26.56 13.66 -19.76
C THR A 43 -25.54 12.94 -18.88
N LEU A 44 -24.36 13.52 -18.70
CA LEU A 44 -23.31 12.91 -17.89
C LEU A 44 -23.67 12.86 -16.40
N ARG A 45 -24.36 13.89 -15.88
CA ARG A 45 -24.91 13.87 -14.52
C ARG A 45 -25.92 12.74 -14.34
N HIS A 46 -26.82 12.51 -15.30
CA HIS A 46 -27.78 11.40 -15.24
C HIS A 46 -27.07 10.04 -15.18
N TYR A 47 -25.98 9.86 -15.94
CA TYR A 47 -25.18 8.63 -15.86
C TYR A 47 -24.59 8.41 -14.47
N VAL A 48 -24.19 9.47 -13.76
CA VAL A 48 -23.69 9.38 -12.38
C VAL A 48 -24.83 9.07 -11.40
N GLU A 49 -26.01 9.66 -11.57
CA GLU A 49 -27.17 9.37 -10.73
C GLU A 49 -27.68 7.93 -10.90
N ASP A 50 -27.71 7.40 -12.12
CA ASP A 50 -28.06 5.98 -12.39
C ASP A 50 -27.23 5.02 -11.53
N LEU A 51 -25.94 5.32 -11.34
CA LEU A 51 -25.03 4.48 -10.56
C LEU A 51 -25.32 4.53 -9.06
N LYS A 52 -25.91 5.62 -8.57
CA LYS A 52 -26.27 5.74 -7.15
C LYS A 52 -27.49 4.87 -6.81
N GLU A 53 -28.32 4.60 -7.80
CA GLU A 53 -29.53 3.77 -7.67
C GLU A 53 -29.27 2.28 -7.94
N ASP A 54 -28.31 1.94 -8.80
CA ASP A 54 -27.95 0.53 -9.07
C ASP A 54 -27.14 -0.09 -7.91
N PRO A 55 -27.63 -1.16 -7.26
CA PRO A 55 -26.95 -1.81 -6.13
C PRO A 55 -25.50 -2.26 -6.39
N GLY A 56 -25.14 -2.59 -7.64
CA GLY A 56 -23.78 -3.02 -8.00
C GLY A 56 -22.79 -1.86 -8.05
N THR A 57 -23.25 -0.69 -8.46
CA THR A 57 -22.42 0.51 -8.65
C THR A 57 -22.58 1.53 -7.53
N LYS A 58 -23.65 1.40 -6.73
CA LYS A 58 -23.94 2.22 -5.56
C LYS A 58 -22.73 2.24 -4.65
N GLY A 59 -22.16 3.43 -4.49
CA GLY A 59 -20.96 3.67 -3.69
C GLY A 59 -19.67 3.87 -4.47
N MET A 60 -19.70 3.81 -5.81
CA MET A 60 -18.61 4.36 -6.62
C MET A 60 -18.54 5.89 -6.44
N ALA A 61 -17.33 6.38 -6.14
CA ALA A 61 -17.02 7.80 -6.11
C ALA A 61 -16.52 8.20 -7.49
N VAL A 62 -17.30 9.00 -8.20
CA VAL A 62 -17.01 9.43 -9.58
C VAL A 62 -16.56 10.89 -9.58
N GLY A 63 -15.56 11.19 -10.41
CA GLY A 63 -15.25 12.53 -10.87
C GLY A 63 -14.98 12.53 -12.37
N TYR A 64 -15.45 13.56 -13.08
CA TYR A 64 -15.11 13.79 -14.47
C TYR A 64 -14.96 15.27 -14.78
N GLU A 65 -14.18 15.56 -15.81
CA GLU A 65 -14.16 16.86 -16.48
C GLU A 65 -14.00 16.67 -17.99
N VAL A 66 -14.66 17.55 -18.75
CA VAL A 66 -14.66 17.58 -20.21
C VAL A 66 -14.49 19.02 -20.65
N ALA A 67 -13.54 19.28 -21.55
CA ALA A 67 -13.31 20.59 -22.12
C ALA A 67 -13.10 20.50 -23.63
N SER A 68 -13.46 21.56 -24.35
CA SER A 68 -13.05 21.74 -25.73
C SER A 68 -11.56 22.03 -25.80
N LEU A 69 -10.86 21.43 -26.77
CA LEU A 69 -9.48 21.79 -27.10
C LEU A 69 -9.39 22.91 -28.15
N GLU A 70 -10.53 23.45 -28.61
CA GLU A 70 -10.55 24.55 -29.57
C GLU A 70 -10.57 25.92 -28.89
N ASP A 71 -11.24 26.03 -27.74
CA ASP A 71 -11.43 27.29 -27.01
C ASP A 71 -11.34 27.16 -25.46
N ASP A 72 -10.84 26.03 -24.96
CA ASP A 72 -10.69 25.69 -23.53
C ASP A 72 -11.99 25.75 -22.70
N ARG A 73 -13.16 25.81 -23.34
CA ARG A 73 -14.44 25.85 -22.62
C ARG A 73 -14.69 24.52 -21.92
N VAL A 74 -14.92 24.56 -20.60
CA VAL A 74 -15.37 23.40 -19.83
C VAL A 74 -16.84 23.12 -20.18
N LEU A 75 -17.09 21.98 -20.83
CA LEU A 75 -18.42 21.59 -21.32
C LEU A 75 -19.21 20.83 -20.25
N ALA A 76 -18.53 20.06 -19.40
CA ALA A 76 -19.16 19.24 -18.37
C ALA A 76 -18.18 18.95 -17.22
N SER A 77 -18.63 19.03 -15.97
CA SER A 77 -17.78 18.74 -14.80
C SER A 77 -18.57 18.26 -13.58
N TYR A 78 -18.17 17.11 -13.04
CA TYR A 78 -18.70 16.59 -11.79
C TYR A 78 -17.54 16.18 -10.90
N HIS A 79 -17.43 16.79 -9.72
CA HIS A 79 -16.27 16.60 -8.84
C HIS A 79 -14.92 16.85 -9.56
N GLY A 80 -14.87 17.67 -10.61
CA GLY A 80 -13.69 17.86 -11.46
C GLY A 80 -12.45 18.33 -10.71
N GLN A 81 -12.62 19.05 -9.59
CA GLN A 81 -11.54 19.51 -8.72
C GLN A 81 -11.27 18.60 -7.51
N LYS A 82 -12.09 17.56 -7.27
CA LYS A 82 -11.83 16.58 -6.21
C LYS A 82 -10.66 15.70 -6.66
N THR A 83 -9.78 15.35 -5.72
CA THR A 83 -8.63 14.49 -6.04
C THR A 83 -8.94 13.02 -5.76
N PHE A 84 -8.53 12.17 -6.69
CA PHE A 84 -8.73 10.73 -6.69
C PHE A 84 -7.39 10.02 -6.80
N VAL A 85 -7.39 8.72 -6.49
CA VAL A 85 -6.25 7.86 -6.79
C VAL A 85 -6.28 7.59 -8.29
N PRO A 86 -5.22 7.94 -9.04
CA PRO A 86 -5.25 7.97 -10.51
C PRO A 86 -4.99 6.62 -11.18
N ASP A 87 -4.15 5.76 -10.59
CA ASP A 87 -3.56 4.61 -11.27
C ASP A 87 -2.74 5.03 -12.52
N ALA A 88 -2.68 4.19 -13.55
CA ALA A 88 -1.82 4.31 -14.73
C ALA A 88 -1.90 5.66 -15.49
N VAL A 89 -2.99 6.43 -15.38
CA VAL A 89 -3.07 7.77 -16.00
C VAL A 89 -2.04 8.75 -15.41
N SER A 90 -1.47 8.45 -14.23
CA SER A 90 -0.32 9.18 -13.66
C SER A 90 0.87 9.23 -14.60
N GLY A 91 1.09 8.16 -15.39
CA GLY A 91 2.20 8.08 -16.34
C GLY A 91 2.14 9.12 -17.45
N LEU A 92 0.99 9.78 -17.66
CA LEU A 92 0.87 10.92 -18.57
C LEU A 92 1.71 12.12 -18.11
N TRP A 93 1.78 12.38 -16.80
CA TRP A 93 2.60 13.45 -16.23
C TRP A 93 4.09 13.21 -16.44
N VAL A 94 4.55 11.98 -16.18
CA VAL A 94 5.94 11.57 -16.45
C VAL A 94 6.23 11.68 -17.94
N SER A 95 5.28 11.30 -18.79
CA SER A 95 5.45 11.36 -20.25
C SER A 95 5.59 12.79 -20.75
N ALA A 96 4.72 13.69 -20.33
CA ALA A 96 4.75 15.10 -20.71
C ALA A 96 6.04 15.78 -20.22
N ALA A 97 6.39 15.62 -18.94
CA ALA A 97 7.63 16.17 -18.38
C ALA A 97 8.89 15.60 -19.05
N ALA A 98 8.90 14.31 -19.37
CA ALA A 98 10.00 13.70 -20.11
C ALA A 98 10.11 14.23 -21.55
N MET A 99 8.99 14.48 -22.23
CA MET A 99 9.00 15.06 -23.58
C MET A 99 9.45 16.52 -23.58
N GLU A 100 9.10 17.28 -22.55
CA GLU A 100 9.53 18.67 -22.34
C GLU A 100 11.04 18.76 -22.06
N TYR A 101 11.55 17.93 -21.14
CA TYR A 101 12.91 18.12 -20.62
C TYR A 101 13.97 17.18 -21.20
N LEU A 102 13.59 16.04 -21.77
CA LEU A 102 14.56 15.05 -22.26
C LEU A 102 14.59 15.03 -23.79
N PRO A 103 15.80 14.95 -24.41
CA PRO A 103 15.91 14.81 -25.86
C PRO A 103 15.20 13.56 -26.38
N ALA A 104 14.43 13.68 -27.47
CA ALA A 104 13.65 12.58 -28.06
C ALA A 104 14.50 11.36 -28.46
N ASP A 105 15.75 11.59 -28.83
CA ASP A 105 16.70 10.55 -29.23
C ASP A 105 17.58 10.05 -28.08
N LEU A 106 17.37 10.55 -26.85
CA LEU A 106 18.07 10.11 -25.66
C LEU A 106 18.01 8.59 -25.53
N ARG A 107 19.15 7.99 -25.24
CA ARG A 107 19.28 6.56 -24.90
C ARG A 107 20.02 6.45 -23.59
N LEU A 108 19.52 5.56 -22.73
CA LEU A 108 20.09 5.25 -21.44
C LEU A 108 21.16 4.17 -21.64
N SER A 109 22.32 4.34 -21.00
CA SER A 109 23.47 3.46 -21.21
C SER A 109 23.63 2.45 -20.07
N THR A 110 24.20 1.30 -20.43
CA THR A 110 24.88 0.39 -19.52
C THR A 110 26.30 0.25 -20.04
N GLU A 111 27.29 0.59 -19.22
CA GLU A 111 28.69 0.69 -19.63
C GLU A 111 29.54 -0.35 -18.92
N LEU A 112 30.55 -0.86 -19.61
CA LEU A 112 31.49 -1.83 -19.09
C LEU A 112 32.90 -1.22 -19.10
N TYR A 113 33.61 -1.40 -18.00
CA TYR A 113 34.95 -0.89 -17.78
C TYR A 113 35.90 -2.00 -17.37
N LEU A 114 37.17 -1.84 -17.73
CA LEU A 114 38.25 -2.68 -17.22
C LEU A 114 39.23 -1.79 -16.46
N ASP A 115 39.62 -2.25 -15.28
CA ASP A 115 40.73 -1.70 -14.53
C ASP A 115 41.94 -2.67 -14.61
N GLY A 116 43.15 -2.12 -14.57
CA GLY A 116 44.38 -2.89 -14.65
C GLY A 116 44.86 -3.22 -16.06
N SER A 117 45.77 -4.21 -16.15
CA SER A 117 46.48 -4.55 -17.40
C SER A 117 46.15 -5.97 -17.87
N VAL A 118 46.17 -6.20 -19.18
CA VAL A 118 45.98 -7.53 -19.77
C VAL A 118 47.33 -8.12 -20.13
N THR A 119 47.68 -9.23 -19.49
CA THR A 119 48.92 -9.97 -19.78
C THR A 119 48.87 -10.63 -21.16
N PRO A 120 50.02 -10.99 -21.77
CA PRO A 120 50.05 -11.73 -23.03
C PRO A 120 49.29 -13.07 -22.99
N GLY A 121 49.13 -13.66 -21.80
CA GLY A 121 48.35 -14.88 -21.58
C GLY A 121 46.83 -14.65 -21.46
N GLY A 122 46.34 -13.43 -21.67
CA GLY A 122 44.91 -13.10 -21.59
C GLY A 122 44.37 -13.00 -20.16
N VAL A 123 45.22 -12.74 -19.17
CA VAL A 123 44.79 -12.47 -17.79
C VAL A 123 44.65 -10.97 -17.59
N LEU A 124 43.45 -10.51 -17.22
CA LEU A 124 43.24 -9.16 -16.70
C LEU A 124 43.68 -9.13 -15.23
N GLU A 125 44.75 -8.41 -14.96
CA GLU A 125 45.27 -8.11 -13.61
C GLU A 125 44.55 -6.89 -13.04
N GLY A 126 43.28 -7.07 -12.68
CA GLY A 126 42.39 -6.02 -12.19
C GLY A 126 40.93 -6.41 -12.30
N ASP A 127 40.06 -5.42 -12.21
CA ASP A 127 38.62 -5.62 -12.07
C ASP A 127 37.85 -5.41 -13.39
N VAL A 128 36.71 -6.08 -13.49
CA VAL A 128 35.68 -5.78 -14.50
C VAL A 128 34.58 -4.99 -13.82
N SER A 129 34.27 -3.78 -14.28
CA SER A 129 33.18 -2.99 -13.71
C SER A 129 32.02 -2.84 -14.69
N VAL A 130 30.79 -2.91 -14.20
CA VAL A 130 29.58 -2.60 -14.95
C VAL A 130 28.86 -1.43 -14.29
N LYS A 131 28.51 -0.40 -15.07
CA LYS A 131 27.81 0.79 -14.59
C LYS A 131 26.48 0.99 -15.29
N GLY A 132 25.44 1.22 -14.50
CA GLY A 132 24.10 1.49 -15.00
C GLY A 132 23.78 2.98 -14.99
N TYR A 133 23.03 3.41 -15.99
CA TYR A 133 22.43 4.74 -16.06
C TYR A 133 20.91 4.65 -16.25
N GLY A 134 20.29 3.62 -15.67
CA GLY A 134 18.83 3.46 -15.58
C GLY A 134 18.15 2.96 -16.85
N ASP A 135 18.75 2.03 -17.60
CA ASP A 135 18.10 1.40 -18.76
C ASP A 135 17.13 0.27 -18.33
N PRO A 136 15.80 0.47 -18.31
CA PRO A 136 14.85 -0.59 -17.94
C PRO A 136 14.73 -1.70 -19.01
N ALA A 137 15.22 -1.44 -20.23
CA ALA A 137 15.07 -2.34 -21.38
C ALA A 137 16.30 -3.22 -21.61
N LEU A 138 17.23 -3.30 -20.65
CA LEU A 138 18.40 -4.16 -20.75
C LEU A 138 17.96 -5.63 -20.64
N THR A 139 18.26 -6.41 -21.67
CA THR A 139 17.93 -7.85 -21.72
C THR A 139 19.20 -8.68 -21.54
N VAL A 140 19.05 -9.94 -21.12
CA VAL A 140 20.17 -10.91 -21.04
C VAL A 140 20.95 -10.96 -22.35
N ARG A 141 20.26 -10.94 -23.50
CA ARG A 141 20.89 -10.90 -24.84
C ARG A 141 21.74 -9.65 -25.05
N ARG A 142 21.30 -8.48 -24.58
CA ARG A 142 22.06 -7.22 -24.69
C ARG A 142 23.27 -7.24 -23.77
N LEU A 143 23.11 -7.77 -22.55
CA LEU A 143 24.20 -7.94 -21.59
C LEU A 143 25.25 -8.94 -22.09
N LYS A 144 24.85 -10.03 -22.75
CA LYS A 144 25.75 -11.00 -23.37
C LYS A 144 26.67 -10.38 -24.43
N ARG A 145 26.21 -9.35 -25.14
CA ARG A 145 27.08 -8.61 -26.08
C ARG A 145 28.16 -7.80 -25.37
N LEU A 146 27.90 -7.31 -24.16
CA LEU A 146 28.93 -6.66 -23.34
C LEU A 146 29.96 -7.69 -22.86
N ALA A 147 29.50 -8.87 -22.43
CA ALA A 147 30.39 -9.98 -22.05
C ALA A 147 31.30 -10.39 -23.21
N ARG A 148 30.73 -10.58 -24.42
CA ARG A 148 31.50 -10.89 -25.61
C ARG A 148 32.55 -9.83 -25.94
N ALA A 149 32.24 -8.56 -25.76
CA ALA A 149 33.21 -7.48 -26.00
C ALA A 149 34.44 -7.57 -25.06
N VAL A 150 34.33 -8.17 -23.88
CA VAL A 150 35.48 -8.49 -23.03
C VAL A 150 36.30 -9.64 -23.62
N ALA A 151 35.62 -10.73 -24.01
CA ALA A 151 36.27 -11.90 -24.60
C ALA A 151 37.03 -11.55 -25.90
N ASP A 152 36.43 -10.71 -26.75
CA ASP A 152 37.00 -10.25 -28.02
C ASP A 152 38.31 -9.44 -27.85
N ARG A 153 38.60 -8.98 -26.62
CA ARG A 153 39.87 -8.31 -26.28
C ARG A 153 40.99 -9.29 -25.90
N GLY A 154 40.77 -10.59 -26.08
CA GLY A 154 41.73 -11.63 -25.73
C GLY A 154 41.79 -11.96 -24.24
N ILE A 155 40.90 -11.39 -23.43
CA ILE A 155 40.80 -11.72 -22.00
C ILE A 155 40.16 -13.11 -21.87
N ARG A 156 40.83 -14.00 -21.16
CA ARG A 156 40.40 -15.36 -20.83
C ARG A 156 40.24 -15.57 -19.34
N ARG A 157 40.91 -14.75 -18.53
CA ARG A 157 40.84 -14.82 -17.07
C ARG A 157 40.84 -13.43 -16.44
N VAL A 158 40.09 -13.25 -15.36
CA VAL A 158 40.09 -12.03 -14.53
C VAL A 158 40.61 -12.39 -13.14
N SER A 159 41.63 -11.67 -12.65
CA SER A 159 42.18 -11.90 -11.30
C SER A 159 41.44 -11.13 -10.20
N GLY A 160 40.86 -9.98 -10.55
CA GLY A 160 40.12 -9.12 -9.63
C GLY A 160 38.63 -9.45 -9.54
N ASP A 161 37.87 -8.52 -9.01
CA ASP A 161 36.44 -8.62 -8.76
C ASP A 161 35.59 -8.14 -9.96
N LEU A 162 34.29 -8.44 -9.90
CA LEU A 162 33.29 -7.79 -10.73
C LEU A 162 32.61 -6.68 -9.92
N ILE A 163 32.88 -5.42 -10.27
CA ILE A 163 32.32 -4.25 -9.60
C ILE A 163 30.99 -3.86 -10.25
N VAL A 164 29.98 -3.66 -9.42
CA VAL A 164 28.64 -3.24 -9.80
C VAL A 164 28.43 -1.79 -9.37
N ASP A 165 28.51 -0.88 -10.33
CA ASP A 165 28.21 0.54 -10.11
C ASP A 165 26.77 0.85 -10.46
N ASP A 166 25.96 0.80 -9.41
CA ASP A 166 24.54 1.13 -9.44
C ASP A 166 24.24 2.52 -8.83
N SER A 167 25.28 3.37 -8.72
CA SER A 167 25.24 4.62 -7.94
C SER A 167 24.67 5.84 -8.68
N TYR A 168 24.23 5.67 -9.93
CA TYR A 168 23.59 6.75 -10.68
C TYR A 168 22.22 7.14 -10.11
N PHE A 169 21.53 6.17 -9.50
CA PHE A 169 20.30 6.40 -8.73
C PHE A 169 20.58 6.29 -7.23
N ASP A 170 19.65 6.80 -6.45
CA ASP A 170 19.68 6.66 -5.00
C ASP A 170 19.51 5.18 -4.58
N ARG A 171 19.72 4.91 -3.29
CA ARG A 171 19.65 3.55 -2.75
C ARG A 171 18.22 3.08 -2.46
N SER A 172 17.19 3.90 -2.69
CA SER A 172 15.80 3.48 -2.57
C SER A 172 15.41 2.57 -3.73
N ARG A 173 15.17 1.29 -3.42
CA ARG A 173 14.90 0.24 -4.41
C ARG A 173 13.42 -0.04 -4.64
N LEU A 174 12.52 0.52 -3.86
CA LEU A 174 11.08 0.32 -4.03
C LEU A 174 10.42 1.70 -4.10
N GLY A 175 9.36 1.82 -4.91
CA GLY A 175 8.60 3.06 -5.04
C GLY A 175 7.93 3.44 -3.71
N ILE A 176 7.75 4.74 -3.48
CA ILE A 176 7.19 5.27 -2.23
C ILE A 176 5.79 4.71 -2.00
N SER A 177 5.60 4.12 -0.82
CA SER A 177 4.33 3.56 -0.38
C SER A 177 3.74 2.45 -1.26
N TRP A 178 4.60 1.70 -1.95
CA TRP A 178 4.22 0.46 -2.60
C TRP A 178 3.87 -0.63 -1.58
N MET A 179 2.96 -1.52 -1.97
CA MET A 179 2.44 -2.55 -1.08
C MET A 179 3.44 -3.69 -0.92
N TRP A 180 3.79 -4.06 0.31
CA TRP A 180 4.80 -5.09 0.59
C TRP A 180 4.42 -6.47 0.00
N ASP A 181 3.13 -6.80 -0.02
CA ASP A 181 2.60 -8.08 -0.53
C ASP A 181 2.67 -8.17 -2.06
N GLN A 182 2.97 -7.07 -2.73
CA GLN A 182 3.16 -7.03 -4.19
C GLN A 182 4.62 -7.18 -4.60
N GLU A 183 5.56 -7.05 -3.65
CA GLU A 183 7.00 -7.10 -3.89
C GLU A 183 7.46 -8.33 -4.70
N PRO A 184 6.89 -9.56 -4.54
CA PRO A 184 7.31 -10.71 -5.34
C PRO A 184 6.98 -10.63 -6.84
N TYR A 185 6.10 -9.72 -7.25
CA TYR A 185 5.54 -9.67 -8.60
C TYR A 185 6.17 -8.57 -9.47
N PRO A 186 6.26 -8.76 -10.80
CA PRO A 186 6.94 -7.82 -11.70
C PRO A 186 6.44 -6.37 -11.62
N SER A 187 5.18 -6.14 -11.24
CA SER A 187 4.63 -4.80 -11.04
C SER A 187 5.32 -4.00 -9.94
N SER A 188 5.98 -4.68 -9.00
CA SER A 188 6.73 -4.08 -7.89
C SER A 188 8.22 -4.44 -7.97
N ALA A 189 8.75 -4.65 -9.19
CA ALA A 189 10.17 -4.91 -9.41
C ALA A 189 11.01 -3.79 -8.79
N GLN A 190 12.09 -4.18 -8.10
CA GLN A 190 12.97 -3.21 -7.47
C GLN A 190 13.66 -2.32 -8.50
N ASN A 191 13.88 -1.07 -8.13
CA ASN A 191 14.41 0.02 -8.92
C ASN A 191 15.94 0.07 -8.83
N GLY A 192 16.64 0.18 -9.96
CA GLY A 192 18.08 0.36 -9.97
C GLY A 192 18.61 0.88 -11.31
N ALA A 193 19.75 1.57 -11.27
CA ALA A 193 20.38 2.08 -12.47
C ALA A 193 20.87 0.93 -13.39
N LEU A 194 21.16 -0.23 -12.82
CA LEU A 194 21.39 -1.52 -13.46
C LEU A 194 20.15 -2.39 -13.33
N SER A 195 19.40 -2.50 -14.43
CA SER A 195 18.15 -3.25 -14.46
C SER A 195 18.11 -4.27 -15.61
N VAL A 196 18.49 -5.52 -15.37
CA VAL A 196 18.46 -6.57 -16.40
C VAL A 196 17.18 -7.41 -16.30
N ASN A 197 16.55 -7.69 -17.45
CA ASN A 197 15.40 -8.59 -17.55
C ASN A 197 14.19 -8.17 -16.68
N GLY A 198 13.96 -6.85 -16.59
CA GLY A 198 12.91 -6.28 -15.75
C GLY A 198 13.10 -6.53 -14.26
N ASN A 199 14.33 -6.84 -13.83
CA ASN A 199 14.66 -7.22 -12.45
C ASN A 199 13.83 -8.42 -11.97
N THR A 200 13.66 -9.38 -12.89
CA THR A 200 12.95 -10.63 -12.63
C THR A 200 13.74 -11.85 -13.08
N VAL A 201 13.46 -12.95 -12.39
CA VAL A 201 13.75 -14.30 -12.85
C VAL A 201 12.47 -15.01 -13.28
N THR A 202 12.57 -15.88 -14.27
CA THR A 202 11.52 -16.80 -14.69
C THR A 202 11.69 -18.11 -13.94
N VAL A 203 10.69 -18.46 -13.14
CA VAL A 203 10.56 -19.75 -12.46
C VAL A 203 9.69 -20.65 -13.32
N LYS A 204 10.27 -21.74 -13.80
CA LYS A 204 9.55 -22.78 -14.54
C LYS A 204 9.36 -24.00 -13.65
N VAL A 205 8.12 -24.45 -13.51
CA VAL A 205 7.74 -25.65 -12.76
C VAL A 205 7.22 -26.69 -13.75
N THR A 206 7.87 -27.86 -13.79
CA THR A 206 7.51 -28.98 -14.67
C THR A 206 7.06 -30.15 -13.80
N PRO A 207 5.91 -30.80 -14.07
CA PRO A 207 5.47 -31.94 -13.26
C PRO A 207 6.51 -33.07 -13.20
N GLY A 208 6.59 -33.74 -12.05
CA GLY A 208 7.35 -34.97 -11.86
C GLY A 208 6.48 -36.22 -12.09
N ALA A 209 6.89 -37.38 -11.58
CA ALA A 209 5.94 -38.50 -11.48
C ALA A 209 4.92 -38.25 -10.36
N ARG A 210 3.82 -39.00 -10.36
CA ARG A 210 2.74 -38.83 -9.36
C ARG A 210 3.29 -39.02 -7.95
N LYS A 211 2.94 -38.10 -7.03
CA LYS A 211 3.44 -37.98 -5.64
C LYS A 211 4.89 -37.51 -5.50
N GLU A 212 5.62 -37.31 -6.58
CA GLU A 212 6.95 -36.69 -6.56
C GLU A 212 6.84 -35.16 -6.59
N GLU A 213 7.90 -34.50 -6.18
CA GLU A 213 8.04 -33.05 -6.31
C GLU A 213 8.19 -32.66 -7.79
N PRO A 214 7.55 -31.58 -8.25
CA PRO A 214 7.76 -31.09 -9.59
C PRO A 214 9.17 -30.49 -9.72
N ARG A 215 9.78 -30.58 -10.91
CA ARG A 215 11.08 -29.96 -11.18
C ARG A 215 10.92 -28.45 -11.31
N VAL A 216 11.71 -27.70 -10.54
CA VAL A 216 11.76 -26.23 -10.60
C VAL A 216 13.08 -25.78 -11.22
N THR A 217 13.03 -24.86 -12.18
CA THR A 217 14.23 -24.23 -12.78
C THR A 217 14.06 -22.72 -12.82
N VAL A 218 15.15 -21.98 -12.60
CA VAL A 218 15.17 -20.52 -12.54
C VAL A 218 16.10 -19.96 -13.62
N PHE A 219 15.70 -18.86 -14.26
CA PHE A 219 16.51 -18.16 -15.27
C PHE A 219 16.24 -16.64 -15.26
N PRO A 220 17.26 -15.78 -15.44
CA PRO A 220 18.70 -16.08 -15.48
C PRO A 220 19.30 -16.28 -14.09
N ALA A 221 20.56 -16.75 -14.03
CA ALA A 221 21.35 -16.89 -12.80
C ALA A 221 20.68 -17.70 -11.67
N PRO A 222 20.49 -19.03 -11.85
CA PRO A 222 19.82 -19.86 -10.85
C PRO A 222 20.52 -19.85 -9.48
N ASP A 223 21.83 -19.69 -9.44
CA ASP A 223 22.61 -19.69 -8.18
C ASP A 223 22.48 -18.39 -7.37
N TYR A 224 21.83 -17.36 -7.92
CA TYR A 224 21.51 -16.14 -7.18
C TYR A 224 20.21 -16.26 -6.36
N VAL A 225 19.44 -17.33 -6.59
CA VAL A 225 18.12 -17.53 -5.99
C VAL A 225 18.05 -18.89 -5.30
N GLU A 226 17.73 -18.90 -4.01
CA GLU A 226 17.42 -20.14 -3.30
C GLU A 226 16.01 -20.60 -3.70
N VAL A 227 15.83 -21.89 -4.03
CA VAL A 227 14.51 -22.45 -4.34
C VAL A 227 14.08 -23.42 -3.25
N GLU A 228 13.01 -23.06 -2.54
CA GLU A 228 12.30 -23.92 -1.62
C GLU A 228 11.10 -24.55 -2.32
N ASN A 229 11.23 -25.80 -2.74
CA ASN A 229 10.15 -26.56 -3.35
C ASN A 229 9.39 -27.38 -2.31
N ARG A 230 8.14 -27.00 -2.06
CA ARG A 230 7.19 -27.72 -1.19
C ARG A 230 5.95 -28.18 -1.97
N ALA A 231 5.98 -28.07 -3.30
CA ALA A 231 4.86 -28.46 -4.16
C ALA A 231 4.83 -29.97 -4.42
N ARG A 232 3.68 -30.50 -4.85
CA ARG A 232 3.51 -31.92 -5.16
C ARG A 232 2.88 -32.15 -6.53
N THR A 233 3.32 -33.20 -7.21
CA THR A 233 2.68 -33.65 -8.44
C THR A 233 1.49 -34.56 -8.13
N VAL A 234 0.30 -34.19 -8.62
CA VAL A 234 -0.97 -34.93 -8.45
C VAL A 234 -1.44 -35.55 -9.77
N ALA A 235 -2.50 -36.36 -9.74
CA ALA A 235 -3.05 -36.95 -10.98
C ALA A 235 -3.80 -35.91 -11.82
N GLY A 236 -3.83 -36.13 -13.13
CA GLY A 236 -4.59 -35.31 -14.08
C GLY A 236 -3.81 -34.09 -14.58
N LYS A 237 -4.54 -33.08 -15.04
CA LYS A 237 -4.00 -31.92 -15.77
C LYS A 237 -4.20 -30.57 -15.07
N SER A 238 -4.77 -30.55 -13.88
CA SER A 238 -5.08 -29.29 -13.16
C SER A 238 -3.86 -28.78 -12.40
N GLU A 239 -3.81 -27.48 -12.14
CA GLU A 239 -2.81 -26.87 -11.27
C GLU A 239 -3.49 -25.96 -10.24
N ALA A 240 -2.91 -25.93 -9.05
CA ALA A 240 -3.19 -24.97 -7.98
C ALA A 240 -1.85 -24.65 -7.31
N MET A 241 -0.97 -24.00 -8.07
CA MET A 241 0.40 -23.69 -7.68
C MET A 241 0.53 -22.24 -7.21
N GLU A 242 1.27 -22.05 -6.12
CA GLU A 242 1.77 -20.75 -5.72
C GLU A 242 3.29 -20.72 -5.88
N VAL A 243 3.78 -19.72 -6.61
CA VAL A 243 5.20 -19.38 -6.67
C VAL A 243 5.31 -18.00 -6.03
N THR A 244 6.14 -17.80 -5.03
CA THR A 244 6.32 -16.50 -4.37
C THR A 244 7.80 -16.29 -4.03
N ARG A 245 8.16 -15.11 -3.53
CA ARG A 245 9.50 -14.78 -3.03
C ARG A 245 9.38 -14.33 -1.59
N THR A 246 10.27 -14.83 -0.72
CA THR A 246 10.36 -14.35 0.66
C THR A 246 10.70 -12.86 0.68
N ARG A 247 10.00 -12.09 1.52
CA ARG A 247 10.20 -10.65 1.69
C ARG A 247 11.68 -10.36 1.93
N ALA A 248 12.22 -9.35 1.22
CA ALA A 248 13.61 -8.89 1.38
C ALA A 248 14.72 -9.96 1.15
N GLU A 249 14.37 -11.10 0.56
CA GLU A 249 15.32 -12.19 0.28
C GLU A 249 15.21 -12.68 -1.16
N ASN A 250 16.30 -13.20 -1.73
CA ASN A 250 16.28 -13.92 -3.00
C ASN A 250 15.95 -15.41 -2.80
N LYS A 251 14.88 -15.70 -2.07
CA LYS A 251 14.39 -17.07 -1.81
C LYS A 251 13.01 -17.26 -2.41
N ILE A 252 12.90 -18.14 -3.41
CA ILE A 252 11.65 -18.48 -4.08
C ILE A 252 11.02 -19.68 -3.41
N ARG A 253 9.76 -19.54 -2.99
CA ARG A 253 8.95 -20.62 -2.43
C ARG A 253 7.94 -21.09 -3.46
N VAL A 254 7.92 -22.40 -3.71
CA VAL A 254 6.98 -23.07 -4.62
C VAL A 254 6.12 -24.03 -3.81
N THR A 255 4.81 -23.79 -3.76
CA THR A 255 3.85 -24.61 -2.99
C THR A 255 2.63 -24.95 -3.85
N GLY A 256 1.77 -25.84 -3.33
CA GLY A 256 0.55 -26.26 -4.01
C GLY A 256 0.72 -27.54 -4.81
N THR A 257 -0.11 -27.73 -5.84
CA THR A 257 -0.15 -28.98 -6.61
C THR A 257 -0.17 -28.74 -8.12
N ILE A 258 0.48 -29.63 -8.86
CA ILE A 258 0.46 -29.64 -10.33
C ILE A 258 0.16 -31.04 -10.85
N GLY A 259 -0.73 -31.15 -11.83
CA GLY A 259 -1.10 -32.43 -12.44
C GLY A 259 0.05 -33.03 -13.25
N ALA A 260 0.24 -34.35 -13.18
CA ALA A 260 1.27 -35.08 -13.93
C ALA A 260 1.15 -34.89 -15.46
N ASP A 261 -0.05 -34.65 -15.97
CA ASP A 261 -0.33 -34.41 -17.39
C ASP A 261 -0.34 -32.91 -17.76
N HIS A 262 0.02 -32.02 -16.82
CA HIS A 262 0.07 -30.57 -17.07
C HIS A 262 1.31 -30.20 -17.90
N PRO A 263 1.24 -29.26 -18.85
CA PRO A 263 2.41 -28.82 -19.65
C PRO A 263 3.49 -28.05 -18.86
N GLY A 264 3.43 -28.02 -17.52
CA GLY A 264 4.19 -27.10 -16.67
C GLY A 264 3.71 -25.65 -16.69
N ILE A 265 4.26 -24.83 -15.79
CA ILE A 265 3.97 -23.39 -15.69
C ILE A 265 5.27 -22.59 -15.70
N SER A 266 5.19 -21.34 -16.17
CA SER A 266 6.25 -20.34 -16.04
C SER A 266 5.68 -19.10 -15.35
N ARG A 267 6.40 -18.57 -14.36
CA ARG A 267 6.03 -17.37 -13.60
C ARG A 267 7.27 -16.49 -13.39
N GLN A 268 7.14 -15.18 -13.58
CA GLN A 268 8.21 -14.24 -13.26
C GLN A 268 8.14 -13.82 -11.80
N ARG A 269 9.27 -13.80 -11.11
CA ARG A 269 9.38 -13.25 -9.75
C ARG A 269 10.49 -12.21 -9.72
N THR A 270 10.27 -11.17 -8.94
CA THR A 270 11.26 -10.10 -8.72
C THR A 270 12.48 -10.66 -8.03
N ILE A 271 13.55 -9.89 -8.04
CA ILE A 271 14.73 -10.11 -7.21
C ILE A 271 14.95 -8.92 -6.27
N ASP A 272 15.62 -9.18 -5.17
CA ASP A 272 16.23 -8.19 -4.30
C ASP A 272 17.63 -7.82 -4.83
N ASP A 273 18.00 -6.54 -4.74
CA ASP A 273 19.27 -5.97 -5.23
C ASP A 273 19.50 -6.16 -6.76
N PRO A 274 18.80 -5.39 -7.60
CA PRO A 274 18.89 -5.50 -9.07
C PRO A 274 20.26 -5.19 -9.66
N GLY A 275 21.04 -4.33 -9.01
CA GLY A 275 22.42 -4.06 -9.39
C GLY A 275 23.27 -5.31 -9.26
N ARG A 276 23.28 -5.92 -8.08
CA ARG A 276 24.06 -7.14 -7.84
C ARG A 276 23.57 -8.30 -8.69
N PHE A 277 22.26 -8.45 -8.87
CA PHE A 277 21.70 -9.41 -9.82
C PHE A 277 22.26 -9.23 -11.23
N THR A 278 22.32 -7.98 -11.73
CA THR A 278 22.91 -7.68 -13.04
C THR A 278 24.37 -8.09 -13.11
N GLY A 279 25.16 -7.84 -12.06
CA GLY A 279 26.55 -8.29 -11.95
C GLY A 279 26.71 -9.81 -11.98
N VAL A 280 25.83 -10.54 -11.29
CA VAL A 280 25.84 -12.02 -11.29
C VAL A 280 25.47 -12.59 -12.66
N VAL A 281 24.43 -12.04 -13.30
CA VAL A 281 24.06 -12.44 -14.67
C VAL A 281 25.22 -12.14 -15.63
N LEU A 282 25.89 -10.99 -15.51
CA LEU A 282 27.04 -10.65 -16.33
C LEU A 282 28.20 -11.62 -16.11
N LYS A 283 28.50 -12.02 -14.86
CA LYS A 283 29.54 -13.00 -14.55
C LYS A 283 29.27 -14.34 -15.25
N VAL A 284 28.04 -14.85 -15.16
CA VAL A 284 27.63 -16.09 -15.85
C VAL A 284 27.83 -15.95 -17.37
N LEU A 285 27.45 -14.82 -17.94
CA LEU A 285 27.61 -14.57 -19.38
C LEU A 285 29.07 -14.41 -19.82
N LEU A 286 29.93 -13.85 -18.98
CA LEU A 286 31.39 -13.79 -19.21
C LEU A 286 31.99 -15.19 -19.22
N GLU A 287 31.61 -16.04 -18.27
CA GLU A 287 32.05 -17.44 -18.22
C GLU A 287 31.56 -18.24 -19.44
N GLU A 288 30.31 -18.03 -19.87
CA GLU A 288 29.79 -18.62 -21.13
C GLU A 288 30.55 -18.19 -22.39
N GLU A 289 31.09 -16.96 -22.41
CA GLU A 289 31.92 -16.44 -23.52
C GLU A 289 33.43 -16.78 -23.32
N GLY A 290 33.77 -17.59 -22.31
CA GLY A 290 35.12 -18.12 -22.08
C GLY A 290 36.05 -17.21 -21.26
N VAL A 291 35.48 -16.29 -20.46
CA VAL A 291 36.20 -15.43 -19.52
C VAL A 291 35.97 -15.93 -18.09
N CYS A 292 36.95 -16.61 -17.52
CA CYS A 292 36.83 -17.18 -16.18
C CYS A 292 37.32 -16.22 -15.09
N PHE A 293 36.63 -16.16 -13.96
CA PHE A 293 37.11 -15.41 -12.79
C PHE A 293 38.02 -16.25 -11.90
N HIS A 294 38.93 -15.61 -11.17
CA HIS A 294 39.69 -16.28 -10.13
C HIS A 294 38.72 -16.78 -9.02
N PRO A 295 38.97 -17.93 -8.35
CA PRO A 295 38.05 -18.47 -7.34
C PRO A 295 37.75 -17.55 -6.14
N ARG A 296 38.61 -16.56 -5.89
CA ARG A 296 38.42 -15.55 -4.84
C ARG A 296 37.63 -14.32 -5.31
N SER A 297 37.44 -14.16 -6.62
CA SER A 297 36.75 -13.02 -7.20
C SER A 297 35.28 -13.00 -6.80
N ARG A 298 34.81 -11.83 -6.38
CA ARG A 298 33.45 -11.59 -5.92
C ARG A 298 32.71 -10.66 -6.88
N VAL A 299 31.39 -10.72 -6.83
CA VAL A 299 30.54 -9.66 -7.38
C VAL A 299 30.24 -8.70 -6.23
N VAL A 300 30.71 -7.47 -6.31
CA VAL A 300 30.63 -6.48 -5.23
C VAL A 300 30.05 -5.17 -5.74
N SER A 301 29.26 -4.50 -4.90
CA SER A 301 28.73 -3.17 -5.21
C SER A 301 29.78 -2.10 -4.90
N GLY A 302 30.03 -1.19 -5.84
CA GLY A 302 31.06 -0.16 -5.71
C GLY A 302 31.00 0.82 -6.87
N LYS A 303 31.67 1.97 -6.74
CA LYS A 303 31.81 2.90 -7.87
C LYS A 303 32.87 2.37 -8.84
N VAL A 304 32.68 2.62 -10.13
CA VAL A 304 33.76 2.39 -11.12
C VAL A 304 34.97 3.23 -10.74
N ASP A 305 36.16 2.63 -10.76
CA ASP A 305 37.42 3.35 -10.54
C ASP A 305 37.62 4.43 -11.61
N GLU A 306 38.11 5.61 -11.22
CA GLU A 306 38.33 6.74 -12.13
C GLU A 306 39.34 6.42 -13.24
N GLN A 307 40.27 5.48 -13.01
CA GLN A 307 41.26 5.03 -13.98
C GLN A 307 40.75 3.92 -14.90
N ALA A 308 39.61 3.30 -14.58
CA ALA A 308 39.06 2.21 -15.35
C ALA A 308 38.65 2.69 -16.76
N LYS A 309 39.02 1.90 -17.78
CA LYS A 309 38.76 2.25 -19.19
C LYS A 309 37.46 1.65 -19.65
N ARG A 310 36.55 2.48 -20.17
CA ARG A 310 35.31 2.01 -20.81
C ARG A 310 35.67 1.20 -22.06
N VAL A 311 35.22 -0.06 -22.10
CA VAL A 311 35.50 -0.99 -23.19
C VAL A 311 34.28 -1.34 -24.02
N ALA A 312 33.08 -1.27 -23.45
CA ALA A 312 31.85 -1.55 -24.18
C ALA A 312 30.70 -0.76 -23.58
N SER A 313 29.65 -0.57 -24.37
CA SER A 313 28.39 0.00 -23.89
C SER A 313 27.21 -0.61 -24.62
N SER A 314 26.06 -0.60 -23.94
CA SER A 314 24.77 -1.03 -24.45
C SER A 314 23.81 0.13 -24.26
N SER A 315 23.13 0.55 -25.32
CA SER A 315 22.19 1.67 -25.25
C SER A 315 20.76 1.18 -25.37
N SER A 316 19.88 1.71 -24.51
CA SER A 316 18.44 1.49 -24.56
C SER A 316 17.87 1.86 -25.93
N PRO A 317 16.65 1.41 -26.25
CA PRO A 317 15.83 2.15 -27.22
C PRO A 317 15.74 3.64 -26.87
N LYS A 318 15.42 4.48 -27.86
CA LYS A 318 15.16 5.91 -27.63
C LYS A 318 14.09 6.09 -26.54
N VAL A 319 14.18 7.17 -25.77
CA VAL A 319 13.24 7.49 -24.68
C VAL A 319 11.78 7.44 -25.14
N ASP A 320 11.47 7.86 -26.37
CA ASP A 320 10.13 7.75 -26.97
C ASP A 320 9.58 6.32 -26.99
N LYS A 321 10.43 5.33 -27.24
CA LYS A 321 10.03 3.93 -27.21
C LYS A 321 9.87 3.42 -25.77
N LEU A 322 10.62 3.97 -24.82
CA LEU A 322 10.47 3.66 -23.40
C LEU A 322 9.15 4.21 -22.85
N LEU A 323 8.83 5.47 -23.17
CA LEU A 323 7.54 6.11 -22.85
C LEU A 323 6.36 5.35 -23.45
N ARG A 324 6.47 4.97 -24.73
CA ARG A 324 5.45 4.13 -25.39
C ARG A 324 5.30 2.78 -24.70
N HIS A 325 6.39 2.13 -24.31
CA HIS A 325 6.30 0.86 -23.58
C HIS A 325 5.63 1.04 -22.22
N MET A 326 6.04 2.04 -21.44
CA MET A 326 5.47 2.40 -20.15
C MET A 326 3.94 2.55 -20.24
N VAL A 327 3.44 3.42 -21.13
CA VAL A 327 2.01 3.71 -21.25
C VAL A 327 1.23 2.56 -21.88
N LYS A 328 1.75 1.94 -22.95
CA LYS A 328 1.03 0.87 -23.67
C LYS A 328 1.01 -0.48 -22.94
N ARG A 329 1.94 -0.70 -22.00
CA ARG A 329 2.04 -1.95 -21.22
C ARG A 329 1.71 -1.78 -19.75
N GLU A 330 1.46 -0.55 -19.29
CA GLU A 330 1.27 -0.22 -17.87
C GLU A 330 2.47 -0.73 -17.03
N ASP A 331 3.69 -0.52 -17.55
CA ASP A 331 4.92 -1.07 -16.96
C ASP A 331 5.49 -0.11 -15.90
N HIS A 332 5.24 -0.45 -14.63
CA HIS A 332 5.60 0.38 -13.48
C HIS A 332 7.12 0.60 -13.36
N LEU A 333 7.95 -0.41 -13.68
CA LEU A 333 9.40 -0.26 -13.64
C LEU A 333 9.85 0.86 -14.59
N TYR A 334 9.27 0.94 -15.79
CA TYR A 334 9.61 1.99 -16.74
C TYR A 334 9.19 3.37 -16.23
N GLY A 335 8.03 3.47 -15.56
CA GLY A 335 7.57 4.70 -14.92
C GLY A 335 8.52 5.21 -13.85
N GLU A 336 8.94 4.34 -12.93
CA GLU A 336 9.88 4.72 -11.87
C GLU A 336 11.28 5.03 -12.42
N MET A 337 11.77 4.26 -13.40
CA MET A 337 13.07 4.55 -14.02
C MET A 337 13.05 5.91 -14.71
N LEU A 338 11.99 6.27 -15.43
CA LEU A 338 11.87 7.57 -16.11
C LEU A 338 11.67 8.73 -15.13
N LEU A 339 10.95 8.50 -14.03
CA LEU A 339 10.86 9.47 -12.93
C LEU A 339 12.24 9.77 -12.34
N LYS A 340 13.02 8.73 -12.01
CA LYS A 340 14.40 8.90 -11.52
C LYS A 340 15.33 9.50 -12.56
N GLN A 341 15.11 9.28 -13.86
CA GLN A 341 15.86 9.99 -14.92
C GLN A 341 15.59 11.50 -14.90
N LEU A 342 14.34 11.93 -14.70
CA LEU A 342 14.00 13.33 -14.54
C LEU A 342 14.73 13.92 -13.32
N GLY A 343 14.70 13.22 -12.18
CA GLY A 343 15.48 13.59 -10.99
C GLY A 343 16.98 13.71 -11.27
N ALA A 344 17.58 12.73 -11.93
CA ALA A 344 19.02 12.69 -12.18
C ALA A 344 19.54 13.73 -13.17
N ARG A 345 18.68 14.17 -14.11
CA ARG A 345 19.09 15.05 -15.23
C ARG A 345 18.64 16.48 -15.06
N ILE A 346 17.50 16.69 -14.41
CA ILE A 346 16.85 18.00 -14.24
C ILE A 346 16.88 18.41 -12.77
N GLY A 347 16.64 17.45 -11.87
CA GLY A 347 16.79 17.64 -10.43
C GLY A 347 18.24 17.51 -9.96
N ARG A 348 18.41 17.24 -8.66
CA ARG A 348 19.74 17.16 -8.03
C ARG A 348 20.35 15.76 -8.07
N GLU A 349 19.52 14.73 -8.03
CA GLU A 349 19.94 13.33 -8.01
C GLU A 349 18.84 12.42 -8.57
N GLY A 350 19.22 11.20 -8.97
CA GLY A 350 18.28 10.20 -9.47
C GLY A 350 17.48 9.52 -8.36
N SER A 351 16.57 10.23 -7.73
CA SER A 351 15.69 9.74 -6.67
C SER A 351 14.21 9.98 -7.00
N ASP A 352 13.32 9.27 -6.30
CA ASP A 352 11.86 9.44 -6.49
C ASP A 352 11.42 10.84 -6.01
N ASP A 353 11.97 11.31 -4.89
CA ASP A 353 11.69 12.64 -4.33
C ASP A 353 12.06 13.76 -5.32
N GLU A 354 13.27 13.73 -5.90
CA GLU A 354 13.69 14.74 -6.87
C GLU A 354 12.87 14.64 -8.18
N GLY A 355 12.59 13.43 -8.65
CA GLY A 355 11.73 13.24 -9.81
C GLY A 355 10.31 13.81 -9.59
N ILE A 356 9.72 13.59 -8.41
CA ILE A 356 8.43 14.15 -8.03
C ILE A 356 8.47 15.68 -7.96
N ASP A 357 9.55 16.26 -7.45
CA ASP A 357 9.71 17.71 -7.40
C ASP A 357 9.83 18.33 -8.80
N VAL A 358 10.50 17.64 -9.74
CA VAL A 358 10.49 18.00 -11.17
C VAL A 358 9.08 17.94 -11.73
N LEU A 359 8.32 16.86 -11.48
CA LEU A 359 6.93 16.74 -11.94
C LEU A 359 6.02 17.85 -11.39
N ARG A 360 6.14 18.19 -10.11
CA ARG A 360 5.36 19.29 -9.51
C ARG A 360 5.73 20.64 -10.08
N SER A 361 7.01 20.85 -10.39
CA SER A 361 7.46 22.10 -11.01
C SER A 361 6.94 22.23 -12.43
N PHE A 362 7.04 21.16 -13.23
CA PHE A 362 6.40 21.07 -14.55
C PHE A 362 4.89 21.37 -14.48
N ALA A 363 4.16 20.66 -13.60
CA ALA A 363 2.71 20.84 -13.48
C ALA A 363 2.32 22.28 -13.11
N ARG A 364 3.07 22.92 -12.21
CA ARG A 364 2.83 24.30 -11.79
C ARG A 364 3.19 25.32 -12.88
N GLU A 365 4.34 25.16 -13.52
CA GLU A 365 4.94 26.17 -14.40
C GLU A 365 4.43 26.09 -15.84
N ARG A 366 4.09 24.89 -16.31
CA ARG A 366 3.58 24.66 -17.66
C ARG A 366 2.06 24.55 -17.70
N VAL A 367 1.48 23.76 -16.80
CA VAL A 367 0.04 23.46 -16.83
C VAL A 367 -0.79 24.39 -15.92
N GLY A 368 -0.15 25.16 -15.03
CA GLY A 368 -0.86 26.01 -14.07
C GLY A 368 -1.58 25.24 -12.96
N VAL A 369 -1.14 24.01 -12.67
CA VAL A 369 -1.75 23.15 -11.65
C VAL A 369 -1.38 23.61 -10.25
N ASP A 370 -2.37 23.65 -9.36
CA ASP A 370 -2.18 23.99 -7.95
C ASP A 370 -1.50 22.86 -7.15
N GLU A 371 -1.21 23.14 -5.87
CA GLU A 371 -0.54 22.17 -4.99
C GLU A 371 -1.44 20.98 -4.58
N THR A 372 -2.68 20.88 -5.09
CA THR A 372 -3.49 19.69 -4.84
C THR A 372 -3.04 18.49 -5.65
N PHE A 373 -2.20 18.70 -6.67
CA PHE A 373 -1.48 17.65 -7.38
C PHE A 373 -0.39 17.03 -6.49
N ARG A 374 -0.60 15.78 -6.07
CA ARG A 374 0.28 15.08 -5.13
C ARG A 374 0.67 13.71 -5.68
N PRO A 375 1.54 13.65 -6.71
CA PRO A 375 2.15 12.39 -7.12
C PRO A 375 3.09 11.88 -6.02
N LYS A 376 3.20 10.55 -5.95
CA LYS A 376 4.09 9.80 -5.05
C LYS A 376 5.00 8.81 -5.77
N ASP A 377 4.75 8.58 -7.05
CA ASP A 377 5.52 7.69 -7.90
C ASP A 377 5.31 8.06 -9.37
N GLY A 378 6.06 7.42 -10.27
CA GLY A 378 6.02 7.72 -11.71
C GLY A 378 4.91 6.99 -12.45
N SER A 379 4.49 5.84 -11.92
CA SER A 379 3.55 4.93 -12.61
C SER A 379 2.11 4.99 -12.09
N GLY A 380 1.86 5.61 -10.94
CA GLY A 380 0.53 5.64 -10.30
C GLY A 380 0.19 4.38 -9.50
N TYR A 381 1.16 3.50 -9.25
CA TYR A 381 1.00 2.29 -8.46
C TYR A 381 0.76 2.60 -6.96
N SER A 382 1.37 3.68 -6.48
CA SER A 382 1.21 4.19 -5.13
C SER A 382 -0.21 4.69 -4.89
N ARG A 383 -0.87 4.09 -3.91
CA ARG A 383 -2.21 4.53 -3.44
C ARG A 383 -2.20 5.86 -2.70
N MET A 384 -1.03 6.47 -2.55
CA MET A 384 -0.85 7.80 -1.98
C MET A 384 -0.75 8.88 -3.06
N SER A 385 -0.63 8.53 -4.34
CA SER A 385 -0.76 9.48 -5.44
C SER A 385 -2.21 9.97 -5.53
N VAL A 386 -2.42 11.30 -5.53
CA VAL A 386 -3.74 11.89 -5.77
C VAL A 386 -3.69 13.07 -6.75
N MET A 387 -4.67 13.14 -7.64
CA MET A 387 -4.87 14.20 -8.62
C MET A 387 -6.34 14.27 -9.06
N SER A 388 -6.74 15.35 -9.72
CA SER A 388 -8.13 15.60 -10.11
C SER A 388 -8.36 15.46 -11.63
N PRO A 389 -9.59 15.18 -12.08
CA PRO A 389 -9.95 15.22 -13.49
C PRO A 389 -9.56 16.54 -14.16
N HIS A 390 -9.76 17.67 -13.47
CA HIS A 390 -9.40 19.01 -13.93
C HIS A 390 -7.92 19.15 -14.27
N GLN A 391 -7.05 18.65 -13.38
CA GLN A 391 -5.60 18.69 -13.61
C GLN A 391 -5.18 17.85 -14.82
N LEU A 392 -5.83 16.69 -15.02
CA LEU A 392 -5.56 15.83 -16.17
C LEU A 392 -6.07 16.44 -17.48
N VAL A 393 -7.25 17.07 -17.50
CA VAL A 393 -7.76 17.79 -18.66
C VAL A 393 -6.86 18.99 -19.00
N GLY A 394 -6.43 19.75 -17.99
CA GLY A 394 -5.45 20.84 -18.19
C GLY A 394 -4.13 20.35 -18.79
N LEU A 395 -3.64 19.18 -18.37
CA LEU A 395 -2.46 18.56 -19.00
C LEU A 395 -2.70 18.25 -20.49
N LEU A 396 -3.88 17.74 -20.83
CA LEU A 396 -4.21 17.44 -22.23
C LEU A 396 -4.27 18.72 -23.08
N ALA A 397 -4.81 19.81 -22.53
CA ALA A 397 -4.85 21.12 -23.19
C ALA A 397 -3.44 21.67 -23.43
N GLU A 398 -2.59 21.73 -22.39
CA GLU A 398 -1.18 22.17 -22.53
C GLU A 398 -0.43 21.34 -23.59
N MET A 399 -0.62 20.02 -23.58
CA MET A 399 0.04 19.16 -24.57
C MET A 399 -0.53 19.33 -25.98
N ASP A 400 -1.79 19.75 -26.14
CA ASP A 400 -2.41 19.98 -27.45
C ASP A 400 -1.86 21.21 -28.17
N GLU A 401 -1.42 22.22 -27.41
CA GLU A 401 -0.77 23.43 -27.92
C GLU A 401 0.75 23.29 -28.06
N SER A 402 1.34 22.32 -27.36
CA SER A 402 2.78 22.09 -27.38
C SER A 402 3.34 21.62 -28.73
N SER A 403 4.63 21.82 -28.96
CA SER A 403 5.36 21.20 -30.08
C SER A 403 5.41 19.67 -30.01
N GLU A 404 5.03 19.10 -28.87
CA GLU A 404 5.08 17.67 -28.56
C GLU A 404 3.73 16.95 -28.76
N LYS A 405 2.68 17.67 -29.18
CA LYS A 405 1.31 17.17 -29.41
C LYS A 405 1.27 15.79 -30.07
N GLU A 406 1.84 15.65 -31.26
CA GLU A 406 1.80 14.40 -32.02
C GLU A 406 2.54 13.26 -31.29
N ARG A 407 3.68 13.57 -30.64
CA ARG A 407 4.45 12.59 -29.86
C ARG A 407 3.65 12.12 -28.65
N PHE A 408 3.06 13.04 -27.90
CA PHE A 408 2.29 12.77 -26.69
C PHE A 408 1.02 11.96 -26.97
N PHE A 409 0.15 12.41 -27.88
CA PHE A 409 -1.08 11.70 -28.20
C PHE A 409 -0.84 10.37 -28.91
N SER A 410 0.34 10.14 -29.51
CA SER A 410 0.71 8.82 -30.05
C SER A 410 0.83 7.72 -28.99
N LEU A 411 0.88 8.07 -27.70
CA LEU A 411 0.88 7.12 -26.59
C LEU A 411 -0.51 6.52 -26.32
N PHE A 412 -1.58 7.17 -26.78
CA PHE A 412 -2.96 6.86 -26.38
C PHE A 412 -3.50 5.70 -27.21
N HIS A 413 -4.33 4.85 -26.60
CA HIS A 413 -5.00 3.74 -27.29
C HIS A 413 -6.24 4.22 -28.02
N THR A 414 -6.47 3.77 -29.25
CA THR A 414 -7.71 4.04 -29.98
C THR A 414 -8.80 3.03 -29.58
N ALA A 415 -9.99 3.53 -29.23
CA ALA A 415 -11.15 2.71 -28.92
C ALA A 415 -11.55 1.82 -30.11
N GLY A 416 -11.76 0.53 -29.83
CA GLY A 416 -12.10 -0.48 -30.84
C GLY A 416 -10.91 -1.09 -31.59
N GLU A 417 -9.69 -0.58 -31.42
CA GLU A 417 -8.52 -1.02 -32.21
C GLU A 417 -7.45 -1.71 -31.37
N GLU A 418 -7.04 -1.12 -30.24
CA GLU A 418 -5.84 -1.55 -29.53
C GLU A 418 -5.88 -1.43 -28.00
N GLY A 419 -4.98 -2.19 -27.36
CA GLY A 419 -4.76 -2.17 -25.91
C GLY A 419 -6.02 -2.45 -25.08
N PRO A 420 -6.13 -1.84 -23.89
CA PRO A 420 -7.29 -1.99 -23.01
C PRO A 420 -8.62 -1.51 -23.63
N LEU A 421 -8.57 -0.70 -24.68
CA LEU A 421 -9.77 -0.16 -25.36
C LEU A 421 -10.20 -0.97 -26.58
N LYS A 422 -9.43 -1.99 -26.99
CA LYS A 422 -9.70 -2.79 -28.19
C LYS A 422 -11.11 -3.40 -28.23
N GLU A 423 -11.58 -3.88 -27.09
CA GLU A 423 -12.88 -4.54 -26.97
C GLU A 423 -13.96 -3.61 -26.37
N ARG A 424 -13.65 -2.34 -26.12
CA ARG A 424 -14.53 -1.36 -25.47
C ARG A 424 -15.27 -0.49 -26.49
N MET A 425 -16.44 0.03 -26.09
CA MET A 425 -17.26 0.99 -26.87
C MET A 425 -17.68 0.52 -28.28
N LYS A 426 -17.56 -0.77 -28.61
CA LYS A 426 -17.94 -1.31 -29.93
C LYS A 426 -19.42 -1.03 -30.24
N GLY A 427 -19.69 -0.60 -31.46
CA GLY A 427 -21.05 -0.24 -31.90
C GLY A 427 -21.50 1.15 -31.48
N THR A 428 -20.62 1.97 -30.90
CA THR A 428 -20.89 3.38 -30.59
C THR A 428 -20.06 4.32 -31.47
N PRO A 429 -20.42 5.61 -31.58
CA PRO A 429 -19.62 6.60 -32.30
C PRO A 429 -18.20 6.81 -31.76
N ALA A 430 -17.88 6.33 -30.54
CA ALA A 430 -16.55 6.48 -29.95
C ALA A 430 -15.50 5.58 -30.60
N VAL A 431 -15.88 4.51 -31.31
CA VAL A 431 -14.93 3.66 -32.04
C VAL A 431 -14.17 4.52 -33.06
N ASN A 432 -12.84 4.41 -33.07
CA ASN A 432 -11.91 5.20 -33.88
C ASN A 432 -11.85 6.71 -33.57
N ASN A 433 -12.82 7.26 -32.84
CA ASN A 433 -12.90 8.68 -32.50
C ASN A 433 -12.39 8.99 -31.08
N LEU A 434 -12.43 8.02 -30.17
CA LEU A 434 -11.88 8.14 -28.82
C LEU A 434 -10.46 7.57 -28.76
N ARG A 435 -9.53 8.34 -28.20
CA ARG A 435 -8.17 7.91 -27.88
C ARG A 435 -7.89 8.19 -26.40
N GLY A 436 -7.36 7.22 -25.66
CA GLY A 436 -7.09 7.43 -24.24
C GLY A 436 -6.13 6.44 -23.58
N VAL A 437 -5.77 6.74 -22.34
CA VAL A 437 -5.08 5.87 -21.41
C VAL A 437 -6.07 5.44 -20.34
N SER A 438 -6.13 4.13 -20.07
CA SER A 438 -7.01 3.55 -19.06
C SER A 438 -6.16 3.03 -17.91
N GLY A 439 -6.61 3.25 -16.67
CA GLY A 439 -6.06 2.66 -15.45
C GLY A 439 -7.08 1.71 -14.80
N SER A 440 -6.60 0.68 -14.12
CA SER A 440 -7.45 -0.35 -13.51
C SER A 440 -6.73 -1.11 -12.39
N ALA A 441 -6.95 -0.70 -11.14
CA ALA A 441 -6.41 -1.34 -9.94
C ALA A 441 -7.54 -1.71 -8.97
N LYS A 442 -7.28 -2.54 -7.95
CA LYS A 442 -8.27 -2.92 -6.92
C LYS A 442 -8.99 -1.67 -6.36
N GLY A 443 -10.27 -1.46 -6.66
CA GLY A 443 -11.04 -0.31 -6.17
C GLY A 443 -10.87 1.02 -6.92
N VAL A 444 -10.12 1.06 -8.04
CA VAL A 444 -9.82 2.28 -8.82
C VAL A 444 -9.96 1.98 -10.32
N SER A 445 -10.61 2.86 -11.07
CA SER A 445 -10.69 2.84 -12.54
C SER A 445 -10.55 4.25 -13.06
N SER A 446 -9.86 4.42 -14.18
CA SER A 446 -9.70 5.73 -14.81
C SER A 446 -9.62 5.61 -16.33
N LEU A 447 -10.09 6.66 -17.00
CA LEU A 447 -9.93 6.85 -18.44
C LEU A 447 -9.72 8.34 -18.74
N THR A 448 -8.55 8.67 -19.27
CA THR A 448 -8.18 10.05 -19.64
C THR A 448 -7.76 10.07 -21.12
N GLY A 449 -8.28 11.02 -21.88
CA GLY A 449 -8.14 10.97 -23.33
C GLY A 449 -8.71 12.16 -24.08
N THR A 450 -8.74 12.00 -25.40
CA THR A 450 -9.42 12.92 -26.31
C THR A 450 -10.48 12.19 -27.13
N VAL A 451 -11.55 12.88 -27.48
CA VAL A 451 -12.60 12.41 -28.37
C VAL A 451 -12.76 13.41 -29.51
N LYS A 452 -12.83 12.91 -30.75
CA LYS A 452 -13.39 13.68 -31.86
C LYS A 452 -14.92 13.53 -31.82
N SER A 453 -15.61 14.64 -31.57
CA SER A 453 -17.07 14.67 -31.49
C SER A 453 -17.71 14.54 -32.88
N ARG A 454 -19.04 14.49 -32.92
CA ARG A 454 -19.79 14.42 -34.18
C ARG A 454 -19.71 15.72 -34.99
N SER A 455 -19.59 16.88 -34.34
CA SER A 455 -19.34 18.16 -35.02
C SER A 455 -17.93 18.25 -35.60
N GLY A 456 -17.03 17.33 -35.22
CA GLY A 456 -15.62 17.33 -35.59
C GLY A 456 -14.71 18.00 -34.56
N GLU A 457 -15.30 18.64 -33.55
CA GLU A 457 -14.62 19.27 -32.44
C GLU A 457 -13.82 18.26 -31.62
N ARG A 458 -12.64 18.66 -31.14
CA ARG A 458 -11.79 17.81 -30.28
C ARG A 458 -12.03 18.13 -28.82
N LEU A 459 -12.46 17.12 -28.08
CA LEU A 459 -12.74 17.23 -26.65
C LEU A 459 -11.65 16.53 -25.86
N ALA A 460 -11.10 17.19 -24.83
CA ALA A 460 -10.32 16.55 -23.79
C ALA A 460 -11.23 16.08 -22.67
N PHE A 461 -10.95 14.92 -22.09
CA PHE A 461 -11.73 14.41 -20.98
C PHE A 461 -10.89 13.59 -20.00
N SER A 462 -11.34 13.56 -18.76
CA SER A 462 -10.85 12.64 -17.75
C SER A 462 -12.01 12.13 -16.91
N VAL A 463 -12.10 10.80 -16.73
CA VAL A 463 -13.06 10.12 -15.85
C VAL A 463 -12.28 9.32 -14.83
N MET A 464 -12.60 9.50 -13.55
CA MET A 464 -11.97 8.81 -12.43
C MET A 464 -13.05 8.19 -11.54
N VAL A 465 -12.89 6.92 -11.19
CA VAL A 465 -13.82 6.15 -10.38
C VAL A 465 -13.06 5.44 -9.26
N ASN A 466 -13.29 5.86 -8.03
CA ASN A 466 -12.80 5.18 -6.83
C ASN A 466 -13.93 4.39 -6.14
N GLY A 467 -13.58 3.40 -5.32
CA GLY A 467 -14.55 2.58 -4.61
C GLY A 467 -15.23 1.52 -5.51
N ALA A 468 -14.71 1.26 -6.71
CA ALA A 468 -15.28 0.29 -7.63
C ALA A 468 -14.96 -1.16 -7.21
N GLU A 469 -15.99 -1.90 -6.77
CA GLU A 469 -15.84 -3.33 -6.43
C GLU A 469 -15.66 -4.15 -7.71
N GLU A 470 -16.53 -3.93 -8.70
CA GLU A 470 -16.45 -4.56 -10.01
C GLU A 470 -15.92 -3.59 -11.07
N GLN A 471 -14.71 -3.87 -11.57
CA GLN A 471 -14.05 -3.09 -12.61
C GLN A 471 -14.87 -2.95 -13.89
N ARG A 472 -15.65 -3.97 -14.25
CA ARG A 472 -16.49 -3.95 -15.45
C ARG A 472 -17.53 -2.83 -15.41
N GLN A 473 -18.08 -2.55 -14.24
CA GLN A 473 -19.14 -1.56 -14.11
C GLN A 473 -18.58 -0.12 -14.15
N ALA A 474 -17.43 0.12 -13.54
CA ALA A 474 -16.72 1.40 -13.67
C ALA A 474 -16.35 1.69 -15.14
N LYS A 475 -15.84 0.67 -15.85
CA LYS A 475 -15.54 0.77 -17.30
C LYS A 475 -16.78 0.97 -18.15
N ALA A 476 -17.94 0.46 -17.73
CA ALA A 476 -19.20 0.70 -18.43
C ALA A 476 -19.63 2.17 -18.33
N LEU A 477 -19.40 2.83 -17.18
CA LEU A 477 -19.62 4.28 -17.05
C LEU A 477 -18.67 5.05 -17.99
N GLU A 478 -17.38 4.74 -17.94
CA GLU A 478 -16.38 5.35 -18.84
C GLU A 478 -16.76 5.18 -20.32
N ASP A 479 -17.26 4.00 -20.71
CA ASP A 479 -17.73 3.71 -22.08
C ASP A 479 -18.98 4.55 -22.44
N ARG A 480 -19.94 4.68 -21.52
CA ARG A 480 -21.14 5.53 -21.72
C ARG A 480 -20.76 7.00 -21.90
N ILE A 481 -19.84 7.50 -21.07
CA ILE A 481 -19.33 8.88 -21.19
C ILE A 481 -18.62 9.05 -22.53
N GLY A 482 -17.70 8.16 -22.89
CA GLY A 482 -16.99 8.22 -24.18
C GLY A 482 -17.91 8.21 -25.40
N ALA A 483 -18.97 7.39 -25.38
CA ALA A 483 -19.98 7.36 -26.43
C ALA A 483 -20.80 8.66 -26.53
N ALA A 484 -21.15 9.27 -25.39
CA ALA A 484 -21.84 10.57 -25.35
C ALA A 484 -20.94 11.68 -25.91
N LEU A 485 -19.67 11.73 -25.49
CA LEU A 485 -18.70 12.70 -26.02
C LEU A 485 -18.51 12.58 -27.54
N ALA A 486 -18.51 11.37 -28.08
CA ALA A 486 -18.39 11.15 -29.52
C ALA A 486 -19.67 11.52 -30.29
N SER A 487 -20.80 11.64 -29.61
CA SER A 487 -22.11 12.01 -30.19
C SER A 487 -22.40 13.51 -30.08
N TYR A 488 -21.71 14.22 -29.17
CA TYR A 488 -21.83 15.67 -28.98
C TYR A 488 -21.66 16.44 -30.31
N PRO A 489 -22.47 17.48 -30.57
CA PRO A 489 -23.53 18.08 -29.73
C PRO A 489 -24.90 17.38 -29.81
N GLU A 490 -25.05 16.34 -30.63
CA GLU A 490 -26.34 15.68 -30.88
C GLU A 490 -26.62 14.58 -29.84
N LEU A 491 -27.11 14.98 -28.66
CA LEU A 491 -27.47 14.07 -27.56
C LEU A 491 -28.99 14.00 -27.35
N PRO A 492 -29.52 12.85 -26.89
CA PRO A 492 -30.91 12.78 -26.44
C PRO A 492 -31.07 13.56 -25.14
N ASP A 493 -32.24 14.18 -24.94
CA ASP A 493 -32.56 14.84 -23.66
C ASP A 493 -32.84 13.81 -22.56
N PRO A 494 -32.01 13.75 -21.48
CA PRO A 494 -32.20 12.81 -20.38
C PRO A 494 -33.27 13.25 -19.36
N GLY A 495 -33.90 14.41 -19.55
CA GLY A 495 -34.72 15.08 -18.53
C GLY A 495 -33.88 15.79 -17.46
N SER A 496 -34.53 16.42 -16.50
CA SER A 496 -33.84 17.11 -15.41
C SER A 496 -33.26 16.09 -14.41
N PRO A 497 -32.03 16.31 -13.88
CA PRO A 497 -31.53 15.49 -12.80
C PRO A 497 -32.41 15.67 -11.54
N PRO A 498 -32.47 14.67 -10.64
CA PRO A 498 -33.22 14.80 -9.39
C PRO A 498 -32.70 15.97 -8.55
N GLU A 499 -33.62 16.71 -7.92
CA GLU A 499 -33.25 17.80 -7.02
C GLU A 499 -32.46 17.30 -5.82
N LYS A 500 -31.46 18.08 -5.39
CA LYS A 500 -30.70 17.78 -4.19
C LYS A 500 -31.62 17.88 -2.96
N LYS A 501 -31.82 16.75 -2.28
CA LYS A 501 -32.58 16.69 -1.02
C LYS A 501 -32.00 17.64 0.04
N LYS A 502 -32.86 18.49 0.60
CA LYS A 502 -32.53 19.37 1.74
C LYS A 502 -32.86 18.67 3.05
N TYR A 503 -31.93 18.74 4.00
CA TYR A 503 -32.04 18.13 5.33
C TYR A 503 -32.05 19.21 6.43
N PRO A 504 -32.50 18.89 7.66
CA PRO A 504 -32.52 19.85 8.78
C PRO A 504 -31.16 20.54 9.04
N LEU A 505 -30.05 19.83 8.88
CA LEU A 505 -28.69 20.39 9.07
C LEU A 505 -28.09 21.03 7.80
N SER A 506 -28.77 20.99 6.65
CA SER A 506 -28.19 21.46 5.37
C SER A 506 -27.71 22.90 5.43
N ASP A 507 -28.50 23.81 6.02
CA ASP A 507 -28.17 25.24 6.07
C ASP A 507 -26.94 25.53 6.94
N LYS A 508 -26.60 24.65 7.90
CA LYS A 508 -25.38 24.75 8.71
C LYS A 508 -24.18 24.08 8.06
N LEU A 509 -24.37 22.89 7.47
CA LEU A 509 -23.27 22.04 7.03
C LEU A 509 -22.85 22.25 5.58
N ASP A 510 -23.77 22.58 4.67
CA ASP A 510 -23.42 22.80 3.26
C ASP A 510 -22.40 23.93 3.06
N PRO A 511 -22.50 25.10 3.74
CA PRO A 511 -21.48 26.15 3.64
C PRO A 511 -20.11 25.71 4.14
N ILE A 512 -20.06 24.89 5.21
CA ILE A 512 -18.81 24.37 5.78
C ILE A 512 -18.13 23.39 4.80
N LEU A 513 -18.92 22.52 4.17
CA LEU A 513 -18.42 21.48 3.26
C LEU A 513 -18.17 21.96 1.83
N ASN A 514 -18.70 23.14 1.46
CA ASN A 514 -18.48 23.78 0.16
C ASN A 514 -17.40 24.86 0.20
N ASP A 515 -16.73 25.04 1.33
CA ASP A 515 -15.61 25.96 1.50
C ASP A 515 -14.53 25.66 0.43
N PRO A 516 -14.20 26.62 -0.47
CA PRO A 516 -13.27 26.40 -1.58
C PRO A 516 -11.89 25.93 -1.14
N ALA A 517 -11.50 26.20 0.12
CA ALA A 517 -10.24 25.74 0.66
C ALA A 517 -10.16 24.20 0.76
N PHE A 518 -11.29 23.49 0.75
CA PHE A 518 -11.37 22.03 0.74
C PHE A 518 -11.76 21.45 -0.62
N ARG A 519 -11.59 22.21 -1.71
CA ARG A 519 -11.99 21.79 -3.06
C ARG A 519 -11.37 20.44 -3.47
N GLY A 520 -10.15 20.11 -3.07
CA GLY A 520 -9.49 18.85 -3.41
C GLY A 520 -10.00 17.60 -2.67
N ILE A 521 -10.88 17.74 -1.67
CA ILE A 521 -11.37 16.66 -0.81
C ILE A 521 -12.75 16.16 -1.25
N LEU A 522 -12.89 14.86 -1.46
CA LEU A 522 -14.20 14.21 -1.50
C LEU A 522 -14.72 14.02 -0.07
N HIS A 523 -15.91 14.53 0.22
CA HIS A 523 -16.55 14.41 1.53
C HIS A 523 -17.69 13.39 1.47
N GLY A 524 -17.63 12.38 2.34
CA GLY A 524 -18.73 11.50 2.68
C GLY A 524 -19.21 11.79 4.11
N MET A 525 -20.51 12.02 4.30
CA MET A 525 -21.07 12.36 5.59
C MET A 525 -22.50 11.85 5.78
N VAL A 526 -22.77 11.29 6.95
CA VAL A 526 -24.12 10.91 7.42
C VAL A 526 -24.29 11.37 8.86
N VAL A 527 -25.46 11.94 9.18
CA VAL A 527 -25.91 12.25 10.54
C VAL A 527 -27.33 11.74 10.71
N ARG A 528 -27.56 10.99 11.79
CA ARG A 528 -28.86 10.43 12.14
C ARG A 528 -29.21 10.68 13.59
N SER A 529 -30.50 10.79 13.88
CA SER A 529 -30.99 10.60 15.24
C SER A 529 -30.64 9.17 15.69
N ALA A 530 -29.96 9.04 16.83
CA ALA A 530 -29.69 7.72 17.41
C ALA A 530 -30.97 7.06 17.94
N GLU A 531 -32.01 7.85 18.23
CA GLU A 531 -33.25 7.40 18.85
C GLU A 531 -34.29 6.99 17.80
N THR A 532 -34.47 7.78 16.74
CA THR A 532 -35.51 7.53 15.72
C THR A 532 -34.96 6.97 14.41
N GLY A 533 -33.64 7.01 14.19
CA GLY A 533 -33.01 6.65 12.92
C GLY A 533 -33.18 7.70 11.81
N GLU A 534 -33.87 8.82 12.08
CA GLU A 534 -34.11 9.88 11.09
C GLU A 534 -32.80 10.47 10.56
N ALA A 535 -32.68 10.57 9.23
CA ALA A 535 -31.54 11.20 8.57
C ALA A 535 -31.62 12.73 8.66
N LEU A 536 -30.65 13.33 9.35
CA LEU A 536 -30.55 14.78 9.58
C LEU A 536 -29.59 15.47 8.63
N TYR A 537 -28.69 14.71 8.03
CA TYR A 537 -27.82 15.16 6.95
C TYR A 537 -27.25 13.97 6.19
N GLU A 538 -27.18 14.08 4.87
CA GLU A 538 -26.44 13.14 4.03
C GLU A 538 -25.69 13.88 2.92
N ARG A 539 -24.43 13.51 2.70
CA ARG A 539 -23.62 13.91 1.55
C ARG A 539 -22.76 12.73 1.13
N ASN A 540 -22.90 12.29 -0.12
CA ASN A 540 -22.24 11.07 -0.63
C ASN A 540 -22.35 9.88 0.35
N PRO A 541 -23.55 9.59 0.91
CA PRO A 541 -23.69 8.67 2.04
C PRO A 541 -23.21 7.25 1.74
N TYR A 542 -23.30 6.84 0.47
CA TYR A 542 -22.92 5.50 0.00
C TYR A 542 -21.51 5.41 -0.57
N ALA A 543 -20.80 6.54 -0.77
CA ALA A 543 -19.48 6.54 -1.40
C ALA A 543 -18.51 5.67 -0.57
N ARG A 544 -17.99 4.62 -1.19
CA ARG A 544 -17.02 3.70 -0.60
C ARG A 544 -15.66 4.36 -0.61
N MET A 545 -15.19 4.70 0.59
CA MET A 545 -13.99 5.49 0.80
C MET A 545 -13.06 4.75 1.76
N THR A 546 -11.76 5.06 1.72
CA THR A 546 -10.82 4.55 2.71
C THR A 546 -11.14 5.20 4.06
N PRO A 547 -11.53 4.42 5.10
CA PRO A 547 -11.98 4.98 6.37
C PRO A 547 -10.84 5.26 7.36
N ALA A 548 -9.60 4.84 7.04
CA ALA A 548 -8.49 4.76 8.00
C ALA A 548 -8.90 4.03 9.29
N SER A 549 -8.46 4.49 10.46
CA SER A 549 -8.71 3.83 11.74
C SER A 549 -10.18 3.76 12.19
N ASN A 550 -11.14 4.30 11.45
CA ASN A 550 -12.55 3.99 11.69
C ASN A 550 -12.89 2.52 11.36
N THR A 551 -12.03 1.80 10.61
CA THR A 551 -12.08 0.33 10.50
C THR A 551 -12.10 -0.35 11.87
N LYS A 552 -11.39 0.21 12.88
CA LYS A 552 -11.34 -0.36 14.23
C LYS A 552 -12.70 -0.43 14.92
N LEU A 553 -13.69 0.38 14.49
CA LEU A 553 -15.06 0.28 15.00
C LEU A 553 -15.66 -1.09 14.66
N PHE A 554 -15.41 -1.61 13.46
CA PHE A 554 -15.84 -2.95 13.04
C PHE A 554 -15.08 -4.04 13.81
N THR A 555 -13.76 -3.91 13.95
CA THR A 555 -12.92 -4.87 14.68
C THR A 555 -13.31 -4.96 16.16
N SER A 556 -13.44 -3.82 16.83
CA SER A 556 -13.75 -3.77 18.27
C SER A 556 -15.16 -4.26 18.59
N SER A 557 -16.17 -3.87 17.81
CA SER A 557 -17.55 -4.36 17.99
C SER A 557 -17.65 -5.87 17.73
N THR A 558 -17.00 -6.36 16.66
CA THR A 558 -16.94 -7.80 16.36
C THR A 558 -16.30 -8.58 17.50
N ALA A 559 -15.17 -8.11 18.03
CA ALA A 559 -14.46 -8.80 19.11
C ALA A 559 -15.27 -8.81 20.41
N LEU A 560 -15.88 -7.68 20.80
CA LEU A 560 -16.75 -7.60 21.97
C LEU A 560 -17.96 -8.52 21.84
N ASN A 561 -18.53 -8.65 20.64
CA ASN A 561 -19.61 -9.59 20.37
C ASN A 561 -19.16 -11.06 20.44
N ALA A 562 -18.05 -11.40 19.79
CA ALA A 562 -17.61 -12.78 19.62
C ALA A 562 -17.02 -13.37 20.90
N LEU A 563 -16.24 -12.58 21.64
CA LEU A 563 -15.46 -13.03 22.81
C LEU A 563 -16.06 -12.58 24.14
N GLY A 564 -16.85 -11.50 24.13
CA GLY A 564 -17.37 -10.86 25.34
C GLY A 564 -16.38 -9.89 25.98
N PRO A 565 -16.86 -8.87 26.73
CA PRO A 565 -16.02 -7.84 27.33
C PRO A 565 -15.03 -8.38 28.38
N ASP A 566 -15.34 -9.54 28.97
CA ASP A 566 -14.53 -10.18 30.01
C ASP A 566 -13.47 -11.17 29.49
N TYR A 567 -13.37 -11.37 28.17
CA TYR A 567 -12.31 -12.20 27.59
C TYR A 567 -10.93 -11.72 28.05
N ARG A 568 -10.01 -12.66 28.27
CA ARG A 568 -8.61 -12.41 28.64
C ARG A 568 -7.71 -13.16 27.69
N PHE A 569 -6.68 -12.49 27.21
CA PHE A 569 -5.62 -13.14 26.43
C PHE A 569 -4.70 -13.88 27.38
N GLU A 570 -4.15 -15.01 26.91
CA GLU A 570 -3.27 -15.88 27.70
C GLU A 570 -1.84 -15.91 27.15
N THR A 571 -0.87 -16.10 28.06
CA THR A 571 0.51 -16.42 27.74
C THR A 571 0.96 -17.55 28.65
N ASP A 572 1.34 -18.68 28.07
CA ASP A 572 1.65 -19.90 28.80
C ASP A 572 3.16 -20.15 28.88
N ILE A 573 3.60 -20.62 30.03
CA ILE A 573 4.98 -21.04 30.27
C ILE A 573 5.00 -22.54 30.55
N TYR A 574 5.85 -23.29 29.85
CA TYR A 574 6.09 -24.71 30.08
C TYR A 574 7.56 -24.96 30.44
N LEU A 575 7.78 -25.99 31.26
CA LEU A 575 9.12 -26.51 31.55
C LEU A 575 9.23 -27.91 30.95
N THR A 576 10.12 -28.18 30.00
CA THR A 576 10.11 -29.47 29.28
C THR A 576 10.70 -30.63 30.10
N GLY A 577 11.49 -30.34 31.14
CA GLY A 577 12.07 -31.33 32.04
C GLY A 577 12.00 -30.95 33.53
N PRO A 578 12.50 -31.82 34.43
CA PRO A 578 12.45 -31.58 35.87
C PRO A 578 13.49 -30.57 36.35
N VAL A 579 13.24 -29.94 37.50
CA VAL A 579 14.22 -29.11 38.22
C VAL A 579 14.91 -29.95 39.29
N HIS A 580 16.21 -30.21 39.14
CA HIS A 580 17.00 -30.98 40.11
C HIS A 580 18.18 -30.16 40.63
N GLY A 581 18.29 -30.00 41.96
CA GLY A 581 19.36 -29.19 42.57
C GLY A 581 19.37 -27.72 42.10
N GLY A 582 18.21 -27.20 41.68
CA GLY A 582 18.05 -25.87 41.07
C GLY A 582 18.49 -25.78 39.60
N VAL A 583 18.72 -26.91 38.93
CA VAL A 583 18.99 -26.97 37.48
C VAL A 583 17.74 -27.48 36.76
N LEU A 584 17.19 -26.71 35.83
CA LEU A 584 16.18 -27.19 34.88
C LEU A 584 16.87 -28.08 33.83
N MET A 585 16.50 -29.37 33.80
CA MET A 585 17.00 -30.36 32.84
C MET A 585 16.08 -30.41 31.61
N GLY A 586 15.97 -29.29 30.91
CA GLY A 586 15.09 -29.09 29.77
C GLY A 586 14.98 -27.62 29.41
N ASP A 587 14.02 -27.33 28.55
CA ASP A 587 13.74 -26.02 27.98
C ASP A 587 12.68 -25.27 28.79
N VAL A 588 12.71 -23.95 28.71
CA VAL A 588 11.57 -23.09 29.02
C VAL A 588 10.85 -22.81 27.71
N VAL A 589 9.57 -23.14 27.61
CA VAL A 589 8.75 -22.77 26.45
C VAL A 589 7.83 -21.63 26.84
N ILE A 590 7.80 -20.57 26.04
CA ILE A 590 6.81 -19.49 26.14
C ILE A 590 5.90 -19.57 24.92
N GLU A 591 4.62 -19.76 25.16
CA GLU A 591 3.57 -19.84 24.15
C GLU A 591 2.68 -18.60 24.26
N GLY A 592 2.50 -17.89 23.15
CA GLY A 592 1.65 -16.71 23.09
C GLY A 592 0.33 -16.99 22.39
N HIS A 593 -0.78 -16.66 23.04
CA HIS A 593 -2.14 -16.78 22.50
C HIS A 593 -2.72 -15.42 22.06
N GLY A 594 -1.86 -14.50 21.60
CA GLY A 594 -2.28 -13.23 21.05
C GLY A 594 -2.41 -12.07 22.04
N ASP A 595 -1.83 -12.16 23.25
CA ASP A 595 -1.87 -11.09 24.25
C ASP A 595 -1.18 -9.80 23.76
N PRO A 596 -1.93 -8.69 23.53
CA PRO A 596 -1.35 -7.45 23.06
C PRO A 596 -0.71 -6.61 24.19
N THR A 597 -0.86 -7.03 25.45
CA THR A 597 -0.43 -6.32 26.65
C THR A 597 0.92 -6.81 27.19
N LEU A 598 1.45 -7.93 26.70
CA LEU A 598 2.75 -8.47 27.10
C LEU A 598 3.86 -7.42 26.91
N ALA A 599 4.54 -7.05 27.99
CA ALA A 599 5.52 -5.98 27.99
C ALA A 599 6.73 -6.26 28.91
N THR A 600 7.75 -5.42 28.82
CA THR A 600 8.74 -5.25 29.88
C THR A 600 8.26 -4.16 30.85
N GLU A 601 8.56 -4.30 32.13
CA GLU A 601 8.28 -3.27 33.15
C GLU A 601 8.80 -1.89 32.71
N GLY A 602 8.02 -0.82 32.94
CA GLY A 602 8.44 0.56 32.69
C GLY A 602 7.84 1.20 31.44
N SER A 603 8.65 1.91 30.65
CA SER A 603 8.15 2.89 29.66
C SER A 603 7.49 2.29 28.40
N LEU A 604 7.58 0.96 28.23
CA LEU A 604 6.92 0.22 27.16
C LEU A 604 5.63 -0.49 27.63
N GLN A 605 5.42 -0.62 28.95
CA GLN A 605 4.18 -1.11 29.54
C GLN A 605 3.12 0.00 29.51
N VAL A 606 2.15 -0.14 28.62
CA VAL A 606 1.10 0.87 28.38
C VAL A 606 -0.25 0.51 28.99
N GLN A 607 -0.40 -0.74 29.44
CA GLN A 607 -1.56 -1.29 30.14
C GLN A 607 -1.08 -2.30 31.19
N GLU A 608 -1.95 -2.64 32.13
CA GLU A 608 -1.69 -3.77 33.03
C GLU A 608 -1.78 -5.09 32.24
N GLY A 609 -0.93 -6.05 32.60
CA GLY A 609 -0.76 -7.30 31.87
C GLY A 609 0.49 -8.05 32.31
N PRO A 610 0.79 -9.20 31.69
CA PRO A 610 2.02 -9.94 31.98
C PRO A 610 3.26 -9.13 31.65
N THR A 611 4.27 -9.20 32.53
CA THR A 611 5.60 -8.65 32.27
C THR A 611 6.66 -9.74 32.20
N ILE A 612 7.65 -9.54 31.32
CA ILE A 612 8.78 -10.48 31.19
C ILE A 612 9.55 -10.63 32.51
N GLU A 613 9.74 -9.53 33.24
CA GLU A 613 10.39 -9.54 34.55
C GLU A 613 9.60 -10.36 35.57
N LYS A 614 8.26 -10.29 35.55
CA LYS A 614 7.43 -11.12 36.42
C LYS A 614 7.57 -12.60 36.08
N ILE A 615 7.58 -12.96 34.79
CA ILE A 615 7.81 -14.34 34.34
C ILE A 615 9.18 -14.85 34.82
N ALA A 616 10.23 -14.05 34.64
CA ALA A 616 11.59 -14.40 35.09
C ALA A 616 11.67 -14.59 36.62
N LYS A 617 11.04 -13.68 37.39
CA LYS A 617 10.95 -13.78 38.86
C LYS A 617 10.21 -15.05 39.29
N ASP A 618 9.10 -15.41 38.65
CA ASP A 618 8.33 -16.61 38.99
C ASP A 618 9.11 -17.90 38.71
N LEU A 619 9.83 -17.97 37.59
CA LEU A 619 10.73 -19.10 37.27
C LEU A 619 11.85 -19.22 38.30
N LYS A 620 12.43 -18.09 38.73
CA LYS A 620 13.45 -18.06 39.79
C LYS A 620 12.88 -18.52 41.13
N GLN A 621 11.69 -18.05 41.51
CA GLN A 621 10.99 -18.43 42.73
C GLN A 621 10.60 -19.91 42.76
N HIS A 622 10.37 -20.52 41.60
CA HIS A 622 10.21 -21.97 41.46
C HIS A 622 11.49 -22.78 41.76
N GLY A 623 12.62 -22.11 42.01
CA GLY A 623 13.89 -22.73 42.40
C GLY A 623 14.85 -22.93 41.24
N ILE A 624 14.53 -22.45 40.03
CA ILE A 624 15.42 -22.51 38.87
C ILE A 624 16.57 -21.51 39.08
N ARG A 625 17.79 -22.03 39.19
CA ARG A 625 19.04 -21.26 39.31
C ARG A 625 19.96 -21.45 38.10
N LYS A 626 19.83 -22.59 37.41
CA LYS A 626 20.51 -22.87 36.15
C LYS A 626 19.57 -23.54 35.16
N ILE A 627 19.79 -23.36 33.87
CA ILE A 627 19.03 -24.02 32.79
C ILE A 627 20.00 -24.79 31.88
N ARG A 628 19.65 -26.05 31.57
CA ARG A 628 20.34 -26.90 30.57
C ARG A 628 19.34 -27.24 29.46
N GLY A 629 19.09 -26.28 28.61
CA GLY A 629 18.11 -26.36 27.52
C GLY A 629 17.85 -24.98 26.94
N ASP A 630 17.02 -24.92 25.92
CA ASP A 630 16.75 -23.71 25.15
C ASP A 630 15.63 -22.86 25.81
N ILE A 631 15.49 -21.62 25.33
CA ILE A 631 14.18 -20.94 25.38
C ILE A 631 13.50 -21.21 24.05
N ARG A 632 12.34 -21.87 24.12
CA ARG A 632 11.51 -22.11 22.94
C ARG A 632 10.38 -21.10 22.89
N VAL A 633 10.22 -20.45 21.74
CA VAL A 633 9.13 -19.52 21.49
C VAL A 633 8.10 -20.20 20.59
N ASP A 634 6.86 -20.30 21.09
CA ASP A 634 5.72 -20.80 20.33
C ASP A 634 4.79 -19.62 20.02
N ALA A 635 4.71 -19.28 18.74
CA ALA A 635 3.78 -18.29 18.19
C ALA A 635 2.84 -18.93 17.16
N SER A 636 2.70 -20.26 17.19
CA SER A 636 2.07 -21.04 16.12
C SER A 636 0.55 -20.92 16.05
N ASP A 637 -0.06 -20.32 17.07
CA ASP A 637 -1.46 -19.89 17.09
C ASP A 637 -1.81 -18.96 15.95
N PHE A 638 -0.89 -18.08 15.53
CA PHE A 638 -1.09 -17.21 14.36
C PHE A 638 -0.39 -17.76 13.10
N SER A 639 -0.83 -17.31 11.93
CA SER A 639 -0.11 -17.58 10.68
C SER A 639 1.18 -16.78 10.54
N ASP A 640 2.08 -17.31 9.71
CA ASP A 640 3.36 -16.72 9.33
C ASP A 640 3.22 -15.43 8.50
N ALA A 641 1.99 -15.00 8.18
CA ALA A 641 1.70 -13.72 7.56
C ALA A 641 1.78 -12.61 8.60
N VAL A 642 2.94 -11.97 8.69
CA VAL A 642 3.27 -11.00 9.75
C VAL A 642 2.84 -9.56 9.46
N TYR A 643 2.49 -9.21 8.22
CA TYR A 643 1.98 -7.89 7.84
C TYR A 643 0.60 -8.01 7.17
N GLY A 644 -0.22 -6.95 7.23
CA GLY A 644 -1.53 -6.89 6.59
C GLY A 644 -1.47 -6.69 5.07
N GLU A 645 -2.47 -7.20 4.31
CA GLU A 645 -2.56 -7.01 2.85
C GLU A 645 -2.62 -5.51 2.49
N GLY A 646 -1.76 -5.04 1.60
CA GLY A 646 -1.75 -3.66 1.13
C GLY A 646 -1.05 -2.66 2.04
N TRP A 647 -0.35 -3.11 3.09
CA TRP A 647 0.50 -2.25 3.92
C TRP A 647 1.73 -1.78 3.14
N ALA A 648 2.20 -0.58 3.44
CA ALA A 648 3.29 0.04 2.70
C ALA A 648 4.65 -0.43 3.21
N TRP A 649 5.57 -0.80 2.31
CA TRP A 649 6.88 -1.33 2.69
C TRP A 649 7.75 -0.31 3.45
N ASP A 650 7.59 0.99 3.14
CA ASP A 650 8.37 2.09 3.69
C ASP A 650 7.91 2.50 5.11
N ASN A 651 6.85 1.87 5.63
CA ASN A 651 6.40 2.01 7.01
C ASN A 651 6.89 0.88 7.94
N GLU A 652 7.69 -0.09 7.45
CA GLU A 652 8.20 -1.21 8.27
C GLU A 652 9.15 -0.77 9.42
N SER A 653 9.63 0.47 9.40
CA SER A 653 10.38 1.10 10.50
C SER A 653 9.50 1.88 11.48
N ASP A 654 8.22 2.10 11.14
CA ASP A 654 7.32 2.92 11.95
C ASP A 654 6.60 2.06 12.99
N TYR A 655 6.54 2.55 14.24
CA TYR A 655 5.95 1.82 15.37
C TYR A 655 4.50 1.37 15.18
N TYR A 656 3.77 1.97 14.22
CA TYR A 656 2.38 1.65 13.93
C TYR A 656 2.22 0.54 12.88
N GLN A 657 3.33 0.00 12.35
CA GLN A 657 3.37 -1.16 11.46
C GLN A 657 4.35 -2.24 11.95
N PRO A 658 4.24 -2.71 13.21
CA PRO A 658 5.04 -3.84 13.65
C PRO A 658 4.56 -5.15 13.01
N GLN A 659 5.42 -6.16 13.03
CA GLN A 659 5.03 -7.53 12.69
C GLN A 659 4.03 -8.09 13.70
N ILE A 660 3.04 -8.84 13.20
CA ILE A 660 1.94 -9.40 13.98
C ILE A 660 2.12 -10.91 14.18
N THR A 661 2.61 -11.29 15.36
CA THR A 661 2.84 -12.67 15.82
C THR A 661 2.02 -12.94 17.08
N ALA A 662 1.66 -14.20 17.35
CA ALA A 662 0.86 -14.55 18.54
C ALA A 662 1.59 -14.31 19.88
N LEU A 663 2.93 -14.28 19.84
CA LEU A 663 3.81 -13.92 20.94
C LEU A 663 4.62 -12.68 20.56
N SER A 664 4.40 -11.57 21.26
CA SER A 664 5.09 -10.31 20.96
C SER A 664 5.14 -9.38 22.18
N VAL A 665 6.31 -9.27 22.80
CA VAL A 665 6.56 -8.32 23.88
C VAL A 665 6.67 -6.90 23.33
N ASN A 666 6.19 -5.91 24.09
CA ASN A 666 6.35 -4.49 23.80
C ASN A 666 5.76 -4.09 22.43
N ARG A 667 4.71 -4.78 21.99
CA ARG A 667 4.08 -4.63 20.67
C ARG A 667 5.07 -4.85 19.52
N GLY A 668 6.09 -5.68 19.73
CA GLY A 668 7.13 -5.96 18.75
C GLY A 668 8.04 -4.77 18.48
N THR A 669 8.25 -3.90 19.47
CA THR A 669 9.08 -2.70 19.32
C THR A 669 10.17 -2.60 20.39
N VAL A 670 11.26 -1.93 20.03
CA VAL A 670 12.22 -1.33 20.98
C VAL A 670 12.00 0.19 21.02
N ARG A 671 12.33 0.83 22.13
CA ARG A 671 12.26 2.28 22.34
C ARG A 671 13.66 2.89 22.34
N PHE A 672 13.80 4.00 21.62
CA PHE A 672 14.97 4.86 21.64
C PHE A 672 14.60 6.19 22.29
N ASP A 673 15.27 6.53 23.39
CA ASP A 673 15.25 7.88 23.97
C ASP A 673 16.54 8.59 23.53
N TYR A 674 16.44 9.77 22.93
CA TYR A 674 17.58 10.48 22.35
C TYR A 674 17.64 11.96 22.73
N LEU A 675 18.87 12.43 22.97
CA LEU A 675 19.22 13.81 23.32
C LEU A 675 20.46 14.24 22.52
N PRO A 676 20.66 15.53 22.26
CA PRO A 676 21.94 15.99 21.72
C PRO A 676 23.10 15.69 22.68
N GLY A 677 24.30 15.59 22.11
CA GLY A 677 25.56 15.60 22.84
C GLY A 677 25.81 16.94 23.54
N GLU A 678 26.96 17.11 24.17
CA GLU A 678 27.26 18.31 24.96
C GLU A 678 27.67 19.50 24.09
N LYS A 679 28.23 19.24 22.91
CA LYS A 679 28.75 20.24 21.97
C LYS A 679 28.43 19.86 20.53
N VAL A 680 28.51 20.85 19.64
CA VAL A 680 28.37 20.64 18.19
C VAL A 680 29.46 19.68 17.69
N GLY A 681 29.05 18.69 16.90
CA GLY A 681 29.90 17.60 16.39
C GLY A 681 29.93 16.36 17.27
N ASP A 682 29.50 16.45 18.53
CA ASP A 682 29.44 15.28 19.42
C ASP A 682 28.38 14.28 18.93
N PRO A 683 28.61 12.96 19.10
CA PRO A 683 27.55 11.96 18.99
C PRO A 683 26.35 12.29 19.90
N ILE A 684 25.17 11.83 19.52
CA ILE A 684 23.99 11.99 20.37
C ILE A 684 24.05 11.08 21.61
N ARG A 685 23.31 11.43 22.64
CA ARG A 685 23.07 10.55 23.80
C ARG A 685 21.83 9.71 23.52
N LEU A 686 22.03 8.40 23.37
CA LEU A 686 20.99 7.45 23.00
C LEU A 686 20.81 6.39 24.10
N SER A 687 19.56 6.07 24.44
CA SER A 687 19.20 4.96 25.33
C SER A 687 18.24 4.01 24.60
N LEU A 688 18.51 2.71 24.71
CA LEU A 688 17.71 1.63 24.15
C LEU A 688 16.94 0.91 25.27
N THR A 689 15.62 0.82 25.14
CA THR A 689 14.74 0.11 26.09
C THR A 689 13.90 -0.95 25.35
N PRO A 690 13.86 -2.21 25.81
CA PRO A 690 14.78 -2.80 26.79
C PRO A 690 16.21 -2.81 26.22
N LYS A 691 17.20 -2.84 27.10
CA LYS A 691 18.59 -3.09 26.67
C LYS A 691 18.68 -4.55 26.25
N THR A 692 18.83 -4.78 24.95
CA THR A 692 18.83 -6.12 24.35
C THR A 692 19.87 -6.22 23.24
N ASP A 693 20.48 -7.40 23.08
CA ASP A 693 21.40 -7.69 21.97
C ASP A 693 20.64 -8.16 20.71
N TYR A 694 19.31 -8.21 20.76
CA TYR A 694 18.46 -8.64 19.64
C TYR A 694 18.46 -7.66 18.46
N VAL A 695 18.76 -6.38 18.71
CA VAL A 695 18.89 -5.34 17.69
C VAL A 695 20.32 -4.82 17.63
N GLN A 696 20.83 -4.61 16.43
CA GLN A 696 22.11 -3.94 16.23
C GLN A 696 21.85 -2.45 15.96
N VAL A 697 22.35 -1.57 16.83
CA VAL A 697 22.19 -0.12 16.66
C VAL A 697 23.45 0.47 16.04
N ILE A 698 23.30 1.19 14.92
CA ILE A 698 24.37 1.94 14.27
C ILE A 698 24.00 3.42 14.34
N ASP A 699 24.69 4.15 15.20
CA ASP A 699 24.49 5.60 15.37
C ASP A 699 25.53 6.38 14.56
N GLU A 700 25.04 7.10 13.55
CA GLU A 700 25.80 8.01 12.70
C GLU A 700 25.29 9.45 12.85
N VAL A 701 24.50 9.74 13.89
CA VAL A 701 23.94 11.08 14.14
C VAL A 701 24.97 11.95 14.87
N VAL A 702 25.06 13.20 14.43
CA VAL A 702 25.90 14.22 15.09
C VAL A 702 25.06 15.37 15.64
N THR A 703 25.54 15.96 16.73
CA THR A 703 24.92 17.14 17.33
C THR A 703 25.18 18.36 16.45
N GLY A 704 24.11 18.97 15.93
CA GLY A 704 24.17 20.17 15.10
C GLY A 704 24.15 21.46 15.95
N PRO A 705 24.44 22.63 15.34
CA PRO A 705 24.30 23.92 16.01
C PRO A 705 22.90 24.14 16.61
N ALA A 706 22.80 24.90 17.69
CA ALA A 706 21.51 25.30 18.24
C ALA A 706 20.68 26.07 17.19
N GLY A 707 19.38 25.82 17.13
CA GLY A 707 18.47 26.41 16.12
C GLY A 707 18.60 25.83 14.71
N SER A 708 19.52 24.89 14.47
CA SER A 708 19.57 24.16 13.18
C SER A 708 18.34 23.26 13.00
N LYS A 709 18.09 22.81 11.77
CA LYS A 709 17.00 21.87 11.48
C LYS A 709 17.36 20.48 12.01
N ASN A 710 16.44 19.84 12.73
CA ASN A 710 16.54 18.41 13.04
C ASN A 710 16.36 17.60 11.74
N THR A 711 17.40 16.85 11.37
CA THR A 711 17.42 15.98 10.17
C THR A 711 17.57 14.50 10.52
N VAL A 712 17.41 14.14 11.80
CA VAL A 712 17.55 12.76 12.27
C VAL A 712 16.55 11.83 11.58
N LYS A 713 17.05 10.72 11.05
CA LYS A 713 16.27 9.60 10.52
C LYS A 713 16.68 8.34 11.26
N ILE A 714 15.70 7.64 11.82
CA ILE A 714 15.88 6.35 12.50
C ILE A 714 15.18 5.31 11.63
N ARG A 715 15.94 4.39 11.03
CA ARG A 715 15.42 3.38 10.11
C ARG A 715 15.97 2.02 10.45
N ARG A 716 15.14 0.99 10.32
CA ARG A 716 15.58 -0.40 10.39
C ARG A 716 15.89 -0.88 8.98
N ASP A 717 17.09 -1.43 8.79
CA ASP A 717 17.49 -2.05 7.53
C ASP A 717 16.53 -3.22 7.25
N ARG A 718 15.89 -3.17 6.07
CA ARG A 718 14.74 -4.02 5.74
C ARG A 718 15.09 -5.50 5.80
N GLY A 719 14.21 -6.29 6.42
CA GLY A 719 14.43 -7.73 6.63
C GLY A 719 15.50 -8.07 7.69
N THR A 720 16.02 -7.08 8.41
CA THR A 720 17.03 -7.27 9.45
C THR A 720 16.63 -6.60 10.76
N ASN A 721 17.37 -6.87 11.84
CA ASN A 721 17.29 -6.14 13.10
C ASN A 721 18.44 -5.12 13.28
N THR A 722 19.01 -4.62 12.17
CA THR A 722 19.96 -3.51 12.21
C THR A 722 19.20 -2.18 12.10
N ILE A 723 19.34 -1.32 13.11
CA ILE A 723 18.69 -0.01 13.19
C ILE A 723 19.76 1.06 13.04
N ARG A 724 19.64 1.87 11.98
CA ARG A 724 20.56 2.95 11.65
C ARG A 724 19.94 4.31 11.95
N LEU A 725 20.68 5.12 12.69
CA LEU A 725 20.35 6.52 12.98
C LEU A 725 21.30 7.40 12.16
N THR A 726 20.77 8.32 11.37
CA THR A 726 21.56 9.23 10.52
C THR A 726 21.05 10.66 10.62
N GLY A 727 21.86 11.64 10.25
CA GLY A 727 21.47 13.06 10.20
C GLY A 727 22.09 13.88 11.33
N SER A 728 21.46 15.01 11.67
CA SER A 728 21.96 15.91 12.71
C SER A 728 20.84 16.37 13.66
N LEU A 729 21.13 16.36 14.96
CA LEU A 729 20.22 16.75 16.04
C LEU A 729 20.66 18.09 16.67
N PRO A 730 19.83 19.14 16.71
CA PRO A 730 20.25 20.45 17.22
C PRO A 730 20.63 20.43 18.70
N LEU A 731 21.67 21.17 19.08
CA LEU A 731 22.18 21.23 20.46
C LEU A 731 21.12 21.67 21.49
N ASP A 732 20.15 22.49 21.07
CA ASP A 732 19.05 22.99 21.92
C ASP A 732 17.81 22.08 21.94
N PHE A 733 17.86 20.93 21.26
CA PHE A 733 16.79 19.93 21.26
C PHE A 733 16.56 19.36 22.67
N LYS A 734 15.30 19.33 23.12
CA LYS A 734 14.94 18.98 24.51
C LYS A 734 14.85 17.48 24.80
N GLY A 735 15.10 16.66 23.79
CA GLY A 735 14.96 15.21 23.86
C GLY A 735 13.59 14.75 23.44
N ASP A 736 13.54 13.53 22.91
CA ASP A 736 12.32 12.87 22.46
C ASP A 736 12.57 11.36 22.46
N TYR A 737 11.54 10.58 22.16
CA TYR A 737 11.65 9.15 21.98
C TYR A 737 10.94 8.67 20.72
N THR A 738 11.42 7.56 20.18
CA THR A 738 10.70 6.82 19.14
C THR A 738 10.66 5.34 19.48
N ARG A 739 9.76 4.61 18.82
CA ARG A 739 9.72 3.16 18.85
C ARG A 739 9.99 2.64 17.45
N VAL A 740 10.79 1.59 17.36
CA VAL A 740 11.14 0.95 16.09
C VAL A 740 10.72 -0.52 16.19
N PRO A 741 9.92 -1.03 15.22
CA PRO A 741 9.60 -2.44 15.15
C PRO A 741 10.83 -3.31 14.94
N VAL A 742 10.79 -4.54 15.46
CA VAL A 742 11.79 -5.58 15.21
C VAL A 742 11.26 -6.63 14.23
N GLU A 743 12.16 -7.31 13.52
CA GLU A 743 11.86 -8.58 12.84
C GLU A 743 11.72 -9.70 13.86
N ASP A 744 10.87 -10.68 13.57
CA ASP A 744 10.57 -11.86 14.39
C ASP A 744 10.27 -11.54 15.88
N PRO A 745 9.19 -10.77 16.19
CA PRO A 745 8.86 -10.37 17.56
C PRO A 745 8.72 -11.52 18.58
N HIS A 746 8.40 -12.72 18.14
CA HIS A 746 8.39 -13.92 18.98
C HIS A 746 9.80 -14.29 19.45
N ARG A 747 10.81 -14.23 18.58
CA ARG A 747 12.22 -14.45 18.95
C ARG A 747 12.79 -13.31 19.79
N TYR A 748 12.38 -12.08 19.51
CA TYR A 748 12.66 -10.94 20.39
C TYR A 748 12.15 -11.21 21.81
N THR A 749 10.91 -11.68 21.94
CA THR A 749 10.31 -12.02 23.24
C THR A 749 11.12 -13.07 24.00
N GLY A 750 11.54 -14.16 23.32
CA GLY A 750 12.40 -15.18 23.93
C GLY A 750 13.77 -14.65 24.33
N THR A 751 14.34 -13.72 23.56
CA THR A 751 15.63 -13.08 23.86
C THR A 751 15.54 -12.17 25.07
N VAL A 752 14.52 -11.32 25.15
CA VAL A 752 14.29 -10.46 26.32
C VAL A 752 13.99 -11.29 27.57
N LEU A 753 13.26 -12.41 27.45
CA LEU A 753 13.06 -13.34 28.56
C LEU A 753 14.39 -13.98 29.03
N LYS A 754 15.25 -14.36 28.09
CA LYS A 754 16.60 -14.86 28.40
C LYS A 754 17.39 -13.84 29.21
N GLU A 755 17.44 -12.60 28.73
CA GLU A 755 18.17 -11.49 29.34
C GLU A 755 17.59 -11.14 30.73
N ALA A 756 16.27 -11.18 30.89
CA ALA A 756 15.61 -10.96 32.18
C ALA A 756 15.94 -12.07 33.19
N LEU A 757 15.96 -13.34 32.78
CA LEU A 757 16.37 -14.46 33.64
C LEU A 757 17.83 -14.33 34.09
N GLU A 758 18.72 -13.92 33.20
CA GLU A 758 20.13 -13.64 33.53
C GLU A 758 20.26 -12.50 34.54
N LYS A 759 19.47 -11.43 34.38
CA LYS A 759 19.39 -10.32 35.33
C LYS A 759 18.86 -10.74 36.71
N GLU A 760 17.93 -11.69 36.77
CA GLU A 760 17.46 -12.36 38.01
C GLU A 760 18.46 -13.42 38.54
N GLY A 761 19.65 -13.52 37.94
CA GLY A 761 20.74 -14.39 38.37
C GLY A 761 20.54 -15.87 38.06
N VAL A 762 19.73 -16.22 37.06
CA VAL A 762 19.66 -17.57 36.48
C VAL A 762 20.81 -17.74 35.48
N ARG A 763 21.56 -18.83 35.57
CA ARG A 763 22.72 -19.09 34.70
C ARG A 763 22.43 -20.14 33.63
N TRP A 764 22.97 -19.98 32.44
CA TRP A 764 22.88 -20.98 31.37
C TRP A 764 24.02 -21.99 31.46
N ILE A 765 23.69 -23.29 31.42
CA ILE A 765 24.68 -24.36 31.20
C ILE A 765 24.90 -24.55 29.69
N SER A 766 23.79 -24.52 28.95
CA SER A 766 23.73 -24.61 27.49
C SER A 766 22.35 -24.13 27.06
N GLY A 767 22.25 -23.54 25.87
CA GLY A 767 20.97 -23.25 25.22
C GLY A 767 20.90 -21.86 24.60
N GLU A 768 20.05 -21.75 23.60
CA GLU A 768 19.77 -20.51 22.87
C GLU A 768 18.27 -20.28 22.73
N VAL A 769 17.88 -19.17 22.11
CA VAL A 769 16.48 -18.89 21.80
C VAL A 769 16.16 -19.49 20.44
N ARG A 770 15.14 -20.34 20.39
CA ARG A 770 14.69 -21.02 19.15
C ARG A 770 13.18 -21.01 19.05
N GLU A 771 12.67 -21.10 17.83
CA GLU A 771 11.27 -21.48 17.63
C GLU A 771 11.07 -22.95 18.01
N GLY A 772 9.95 -23.26 18.65
CA GLY A 772 9.62 -24.63 19.01
C GLY A 772 8.26 -24.70 19.68
N ARG A 773 7.47 -25.71 19.29
CA ARG A 773 6.12 -25.86 19.83
C ARG A 773 6.09 -26.24 21.30
N ALA A 774 5.05 -25.80 22.00
CA ALA A 774 4.70 -26.31 23.32
C ALA A 774 4.57 -27.85 23.30
N PRO A 775 5.02 -28.56 24.35
CA PRO A 775 4.93 -30.02 24.38
C PRO A 775 3.46 -30.47 24.39
N PRO A 776 3.01 -31.28 23.40
CA PRO A 776 1.61 -31.67 23.32
C PRO A 776 1.13 -32.39 24.59
N GLY A 777 -0.02 -31.98 25.12
CA GLY A 777 -0.67 -32.61 26.28
C GLY A 777 0.04 -32.38 27.62
N LYS A 778 1.06 -31.50 27.67
CA LYS A 778 1.69 -31.09 28.93
C LYS A 778 0.92 -29.91 29.53
N GLU A 779 0.70 -29.91 30.84
CA GLU A 779 0.13 -28.75 31.53
C GLU A 779 1.14 -27.60 31.60
N ALA A 780 0.65 -26.37 31.43
CA ALA A 780 1.47 -25.18 31.63
C ALA A 780 1.98 -25.14 33.08
N PHE A 781 3.26 -24.79 33.25
CA PHE A 781 3.80 -24.45 34.56
C PHE A 781 3.04 -23.25 35.15
N ARG A 782 2.69 -22.29 34.29
CA ARG A 782 1.90 -21.12 34.65
C ARG A 782 1.27 -20.49 33.42
N THR A 783 0.02 -20.06 33.57
CA THR A 783 -0.72 -19.22 32.63
C THR A 783 -0.80 -17.80 33.17
N TYR A 784 -0.40 -16.83 32.35
CA TYR A 784 -0.57 -15.41 32.64
C TYR A 784 -1.73 -14.85 31.81
N ARG A 785 -2.45 -13.88 32.37
CA ARG A 785 -3.64 -13.29 31.77
C ARG A 785 -3.53 -11.78 31.66
N SER A 786 -4.02 -11.23 30.56
CA SER A 786 -4.16 -9.79 30.34
C SER A 786 -5.24 -9.16 31.24
N GLU A 787 -5.43 -7.85 31.09
CA GLU A 787 -6.68 -7.16 31.43
C GLU A 787 -7.87 -7.58 30.53
N PRO A 788 -9.13 -7.27 30.91
CA PRO A 788 -10.30 -7.56 30.07
C PRO A 788 -10.19 -7.05 28.65
N LEU A 789 -10.84 -7.74 27.71
CA LEU A 789 -11.02 -7.25 26.34
C LEU A 789 -11.63 -5.85 26.31
N SER A 790 -12.50 -5.49 27.25
CA SER A 790 -13.02 -4.12 27.38
C SER A 790 -11.91 -3.07 27.58
N GLU A 791 -10.84 -3.39 28.31
CA GLU A 791 -9.68 -2.51 28.50
C GLU A 791 -8.78 -2.47 27.28
N ALA A 792 -8.55 -3.62 26.63
CA ALA A 792 -7.79 -3.67 25.38
C ALA A 792 -8.51 -2.89 24.26
N VAL A 793 -9.84 -3.01 24.16
CA VAL A 793 -10.68 -2.24 23.23
C VAL A 793 -10.70 -0.75 23.59
N ARG A 794 -10.73 -0.40 24.88
CA ARG A 794 -10.58 0.98 25.34
C ARG A 794 -9.26 1.57 24.87
N TYR A 795 -8.14 0.90 25.11
CA TYR A 795 -6.84 1.37 24.63
C TYR A 795 -6.78 1.47 23.11
N LEU A 796 -7.24 0.43 22.41
CA LEU A 796 -7.35 0.39 20.95
C LEU A 796 -8.08 1.62 20.41
N ASN A 797 -9.26 1.95 20.92
CA ASN A 797 -10.06 3.04 20.37
C ASN A 797 -9.59 4.43 20.84
N LYS A 798 -9.12 4.57 22.08
CA LYS A 798 -8.57 5.83 22.61
C LYS A 798 -7.26 6.23 21.96
N VAL A 799 -6.31 5.29 21.86
CA VAL A 799 -4.95 5.51 21.37
C VAL A 799 -4.83 5.25 19.86
N SER A 800 -5.74 4.47 19.29
CA SER A 800 -5.73 4.06 17.87
C SER A 800 -4.57 3.13 17.50
N ASP A 801 -4.19 2.24 18.40
CA ASP A 801 -3.04 1.33 18.22
C ASP A 801 -3.34 0.24 17.16
N ASN A 802 -2.56 0.20 16.09
CA ASN A 802 -2.75 -0.77 15.00
C ASN A 802 -2.40 -2.20 15.41
N PHE A 803 -1.38 -2.37 16.25
CA PHE A 803 -0.97 -3.69 16.72
C PHE A 803 -2.11 -4.34 17.50
N TYR A 804 -2.75 -3.60 18.43
CA TYR A 804 -3.91 -4.09 19.17
C TYR A 804 -5.05 -4.54 18.23
N ALA A 805 -5.32 -3.78 17.17
CA ALA A 805 -6.39 -4.11 16.24
C ALA A 805 -6.14 -5.45 15.53
N GLU A 806 -4.92 -5.68 15.05
CA GLU A 806 -4.59 -6.90 14.32
C GLU A 806 -4.44 -8.11 15.27
N MET A 807 -3.90 -7.92 16.47
CA MET A 807 -3.86 -8.95 17.51
C MET A 807 -5.26 -9.41 17.89
N ILE A 808 -6.18 -8.46 18.14
CA ILE A 808 -7.59 -8.74 18.43
C ILE A 808 -8.26 -9.46 17.25
N LEU A 809 -8.07 -8.96 16.02
CA LEU A 809 -8.66 -9.57 14.82
C LEU A 809 -8.21 -11.02 14.62
N LYS A 810 -6.90 -11.29 14.75
CA LYS A 810 -6.36 -12.65 14.61
C LYS A 810 -6.79 -13.54 15.78
N THR A 811 -6.90 -13.02 16.99
CA THR A 811 -7.40 -13.78 18.17
C THR A 811 -8.85 -14.20 17.98
N VAL A 812 -9.71 -13.30 17.50
CA VAL A 812 -11.07 -13.66 17.08
C VAL A 812 -11.04 -14.81 16.08
N GLY A 813 -10.10 -14.78 15.12
CA GLY A 813 -9.88 -15.86 14.16
C GLY A 813 -9.38 -17.19 14.76
N VAL A 814 -8.62 -17.15 15.85
CA VAL A 814 -8.21 -18.35 16.62
C VAL A 814 -9.42 -18.97 17.28
N GLU A 815 -10.19 -18.19 18.05
CA GLU A 815 -11.27 -18.68 18.90
C GLU A 815 -12.43 -19.33 18.13
N ILE A 816 -12.62 -18.95 16.86
CA ILE A 816 -13.63 -19.56 15.98
C ILE A 816 -13.07 -20.68 15.08
N GLY A 817 -11.76 -20.94 15.13
CA GLY A 817 -11.05 -21.85 14.22
C GLY A 817 -9.89 -22.58 14.90
N ASP A 818 -8.91 -23.04 14.12
CA ASP A 818 -7.71 -23.73 14.61
C ASP A 818 -6.41 -22.92 14.42
N LYS A 819 -6.51 -21.70 13.89
CA LYS A 819 -5.37 -20.82 13.57
C LYS A 819 -5.82 -19.37 13.33
N GLY A 820 -5.11 -18.43 13.90
CA GLY A 820 -5.33 -16.98 13.80
C GLY A 820 -4.78 -16.41 12.50
N THR A 821 -5.69 -16.13 11.57
CA THR A 821 -5.37 -15.40 10.33
C THR A 821 -6.27 -14.17 10.21
N ALA A 822 -5.80 -13.15 9.49
CA ALA A 822 -6.63 -11.99 9.18
C ALA A 822 -7.91 -12.43 8.44
N GLU A 823 -7.80 -13.37 7.49
CA GLU A 823 -8.93 -13.90 6.73
C GLU A 823 -10.02 -14.49 7.62
N ARG A 824 -9.65 -15.23 8.68
CA ARG A 824 -10.62 -15.80 9.62
C ARG A 824 -11.23 -14.77 10.54
N GLY A 825 -10.43 -13.84 11.07
CA GLY A 825 -10.96 -12.69 11.80
C GLY A 825 -11.96 -11.89 10.96
N LEU A 826 -11.63 -11.64 9.69
CA LEU A 826 -12.53 -10.97 8.74
C LEU A 826 -13.77 -11.81 8.40
N ALA A 827 -13.67 -13.15 8.38
CA ALA A 827 -14.84 -14.01 8.24
C ALA A 827 -15.82 -13.82 9.40
N GLU A 828 -15.32 -13.60 10.62
CA GLU A 828 -16.15 -13.26 11.78
C GLU A 828 -16.75 -11.87 11.67
N VAL A 829 -15.96 -10.87 11.26
CA VAL A 829 -16.48 -9.53 10.98
C VAL A 829 -17.63 -9.63 9.99
N ASN A 830 -17.46 -10.38 8.90
CA ASN A 830 -18.50 -10.58 7.89
C ASN A 830 -19.73 -11.32 8.44
N ARG A 831 -19.54 -12.29 9.34
CA ARG A 831 -20.65 -12.97 10.03
C ARG A 831 -21.41 -11.97 10.90
N TYR A 832 -20.69 -11.15 11.66
CA TYR A 832 -21.28 -10.15 12.53
C TYR A 832 -22.03 -9.07 11.75
N MET A 833 -21.43 -8.52 10.68
CA MET A 833 -22.07 -7.52 9.82
C MET A 833 -23.35 -8.04 9.18
N ARG A 834 -23.40 -9.31 8.78
CA ARG A 834 -24.64 -9.95 8.30
C ARG A 834 -25.69 -10.11 9.39
N ARG A 835 -25.28 -10.41 10.64
CA ARG A 835 -26.20 -10.55 11.78
C ARG A 835 -26.93 -9.25 12.08
N ILE A 836 -26.21 -8.13 12.06
CA ILE A 836 -26.78 -6.80 12.31
C ILE A 836 -27.42 -6.19 11.06
N GLY A 837 -27.40 -6.87 9.91
CA GLY A 837 -28.03 -6.38 8.68
C GLY A 837 -27.32 -5.19 8.04
N LEU A 838 -25.99 -5.07 8.14
CA LEU A 838 -25.22 -3.98 7.54
C LEU A 838 -25.57 -3.82 6.04
N PRO A 839 -25.96 -2.62 5.56
CA PRO A 839 -26.41 -2.42 4.20
C PRO A 839 -25.26 -2.38 3.19
N GLY A 840 -25.53 -2.94 2.00
CA GLY A 840 -24.66 -2.83 0.82
C GLY A 840 -23.30 -3.54 0.94
N PRO A 841 -22.52 -3.57 -0.15
CA PRO A 841 -21.20 -4.17 -0.12
C PRO A 841 -20.18 -3.24 0.55
N TYR A 842 -19.19 -3.86 1.19
CA TYR A 842 -18.01 -3.19 1.76
C TYR A 842 -16.78 -4.06 1.55
N ARG A 843 -15.60 -3.48 1.74
CA ARG A 843 -14.34 -4.20 1.67
C ARG A 843 -13.52 -3.95 2.92
N MET A 844 -13.18 -5.02 3.64
CA MET A 844 -12.25 -4.99 4.76
C MET A 844 -11.13 -6.01 4.52
N ARG A 845 -9.89 -5.60 4.74
CA ARG A 845 -8.65 -6.36 4.46
C ARG A 845 -7.70 -6.44 5.65
N ASP A 846 -7.84 -5.54 6.61
CA ASP A 846 -7.14 -5.58 7.89
C ASP A 846 -8.06 -5.11 9.03
N GLY A 847 -7.63 -5.27 10.28
CA GLY A 847 -8.40 -4.86 11.45
C GLY A 847 -8.16 -3.41 11.87
N SER A 848 -7.02 -2.85 11.48
CA SER A 848 -6.54 -1.54 11.94
C SER A 848 -7.00 -0.38 11.08
N GLY A 849 -7.28 -0.58 9.80
CA GLY A 849 -7.49 0.53 8.88
C GLY A 849 -6.21 1.11 8.29
N LEU A 850 -5.07 0.42 8.41
CA LEU A 850 -3.80 0.88 7.84
C LEU A 850 -3.77 0.67 6.32
N THR A 851 -4.37 -0.42 5.83
CA THR A 851 -4.53 -0.68 4.40
C THR A 851 -5.54 0.25 3.74
N ARG A 852 -5.18 0.76 2.56
CA ARG A 852 -6.08 1.55 1.70
C ARG A 852 -7.08 0.69 0.93
N TYR A 853 -6.96 -0.63 1.01
CA TYR A 853 -7.93 -1.54 0.42
C TYR A 853 -9.21 -1.66 1.24
N ASN A 854 -9.24 -1.13 2.46
CA ASN A 854 -10.47 -0.97 3.21
C ASN A 854 -11.34 0.09 2.53
N GLN A 855 -12.59 -0.24 2.28
CA GLN A 855 -13.56 0.64 1.65
C GLN A 855 -14.91 0.47 2.33
N PHE A 856 -15.36 1.53 2.99
CA PHE A 856 -16.64 1.62 3.68
C PHE A 856 -17.34 2.93 3.34
N SER A 857 -18.66 2.92 3.37
CA SER A 857 -19.43 4.15 3.22
C SER A 857 -19.66 4.86 4.56
N PRO A 858 -19.85 6.19 4.56
CA PRO A 858 -20.30 6.92 5.75
C PRO A 858 -21.60 6.35 6.35
N ASP A 859 -22.52 5.91 5.49
CA ASP A 859 -23.76 5.23 5.87
C ASP A 859 -23.51 3.94 6.66
N GLN A 860 -22.62 3.06 6.19
CA GLN A 860 -22.26 1.82 6.89
C GLN A 860 -21.63 2.08 8.26
N LEU A 861 -20.77 3.10 8.37
CA LEU A 861 -20.17 3.51 9.64
C LEU A 861 -21.20 4.05 10.62
N ALA A 862 -22.13 4.91 10.14
CA ALA A 862 -23.22 5.43 10.97
C ALA A 862 -24.21 4.34 11.35
N PHE A 863 -24.50 3.41 10.44
CA PHE A 863 -25.34 2.25 10.71
C PHE A 863 -24.74 1.38 11.82
N LEU A 864 -23.46 0.99 11.70
CA LEU A 864 -22.79 0.21 12.75
C LEU A 864 -22.94 0.88 14.12
N LEU A 865 -22.66 2.18 14.21
CA LEU A 865 -22.76 2.95 15.44
C LEU A 865 -24.21 2.98 15.99
N ALA A 866 -25.22 3.13 15.13
CA ALA A 866 -26.61 3.07 15.57
C ALA A 866 -26.95 1.69 16.17
N GLU A 867 -26.60 0.61 15.47
CA GLU A 867 -26.87 -0.78 15.89
C GLU A 867 -26.14 -1.16 17.18
N GLN A 868 -24.97 -0.60 17.46
CA GLN A 868 -24.24 -0.91 18.71
C GLN A 868 -25.07 -0.62 19.96
N ARG A 869 -26.03 0.31 19.91
CA ARG A 869 -26.86 0.68 21.07
C ARG A 869 -27.69 -0.46 21.62
N ASP A 870 -28.06 -1.41 20.76
CA ASP A 870 -28.93 -2.53 21.10
C ASP A 870 -28.14 -3.80 21.47
N GLU A 871 -26.81 -3.74 21.42
CA GLU A 871 -25.94 -4.84 21.80
C GLU A 871 -25.67 -4.89 23.31
N SER A 872 -25.56 -6.09 23.87
CA SER A 872 -25.29 -6.30 25.30
C SER A 872 -23.95 -5.71 25.76
N HIS A 873 -23.01 -5.53 24.84
CA HIS A 873 -21.67 -4.97 25.09
C HIS A 873 -21.58 -3.46 24.77
N PHE A 874 -22.70 -2.78 24.50
CA PHE A 874 -22.72 -1.36 24.11
C PHE A 874 -21.91 -0.47 25.06
N LYS A 875 -22.04 -0.67 26.38
CA LYS A 875 -21.34 0.15 27.37
C LYS A 875 -19.82 0.10 27.18
N ALA A 876 -19.25 -1.09 27.02
CA ALA A 876 -17.80 -1.27 26.79
C ALA A 876 -17.37 -0.59 25.48
N PHE A 877 -18.16 -0.74 24.41
CA PHE A 877 -17.89 -0.08 23.13
C PHE A 877 -17.97 1.45 23.24
N TYR A 878 -19.06 2.00 23.78
CA TYR A 878 -19.29 3.44 23.89
C TYR A 878 -18.25 4.14 24.78
N GLU A 879 -17.83 3.51 25.89
CA GLU A 879 -16.81 4.04 26.79
C GLU A 879 -15.40 3.97 26.17
N SER A 880 -15.18 3.10 25.18
CA SER A 880 -13.90 3.01 24.48
C SER A 880 -13.60 4.19 23.55
N LEU A 881 -14.63 4.95 23.13
CA LEU A 881 -14.49 6.02 22.14
C LEU A 881 -13.86 7.30 22.74
N PRO A 882 -12.86 7.93 22.09
CA PRO A 882 -12.30 9.22 22.52
C PRO A 882 -13.36 10.29 22.76
N ILE A 883 -13.17 11.13 23.78
CA ILE A 883 -14.06 12.25 24.13
C ILE A 883 -13.36 13.58 23.76
N ALA A 884 -14.06 14.44 23.02
CA ALA A 884 -13.60 15.78 22.65
C ALA A 884 -13.15 16.60 23.86
N GLY A 885 -11.96 17.20 23.77
CA GLY A 885 -11.35 18.02 24.82
C GLY A 885 -10.84 17.26 26.05
N VAL A 886 -11.13 15.96 26.16
CA VAL A 886 -10.88 15.17 27.38
C VAL A 886 -9.77 14.14 27.20
N ASP A 887 -9.91 13.19 26.27
CA ASP A 887 -9.00 12.04 26.19
C ASP A 887 -8.69 11.51 24.78
N GLY A 888 -7.79 10.53 24.74
CA GLY A 888 -7.40 9.83 23.51
C GLY A 888 -6.93 10.76 22.40
N ALA A 889 -7.31 10.43 21.16
CA ALA A 889 -7.02 11.20 19.96
C ALA A 889 -7.80 12.53 19.84
N LEU A 890 -8.76 12.80 20.74
CA LEU A 890 -9.57 14.02 20.74
C LEU A 890 -9.25 14.99 21.90
N ARG A 891 -8.32 14.64 22.80
CA ARG A 891 -7.97 15.42 24.02
C ARG A 891 -7.62 16.89 23.80
N TYR A 892 -7.16 17.28 22.62
CA TYR A 892 -6.81 18.66 22.27
C TYR A 892 -7.72 19.26 21.20
N ARG A 893 -8.83 18.61 20.87
CA ARG A 893 -9.74 19.02 19.80
C ARG A 893 -11.06 19.47 20.39
N MET A 894 -11.63 20.53 19.81
CA MET A 894 -12.95 21.08 20.17
C MET A 894 -13.08 21.50 21.64
N LYS A 895 -11.97 21.95 22.26
CA LYS A 895 -12.00 22.63 23.56
C LYS A 895 -12.74 23.96 23.45
N ASP A 896 -13.29 24.40 24.59
CA ASP A 896 -14.00 25.66 24.74
C ASP A 896 -15.20 25.78 23.76
N SER A 897 -15.91 24.66 23.53
CA SER A 897 -17.03 24.58 22.60
C SER A 897 -18.13 23.65 23.10
N ALA A 898 -19.32 23.68 22.49
CA ALA A 898 -20.44 22.78 22.84
C ALA A 898 -20.13 21.28 22.62
N ALA A 899 -19.08 20.95 21.86
CA ALA A 899 -18.64 19.58 21.65
C ALA A 899 -17.71 19.07 22.77
N GLU A 900 -17.08 19.94 23.56
CA GLU A 900 -16.18 19.54 24.64
C GLU A 900 -16.90 18.70 25.70
N GLY A 901 -16.32 17.56 26.08
CA GLY A 901 -16.93 16.62 27.03
C GLY A 901 -18.20 15.91 26.52
N ASN A 902 -18.69 16.27 25.33
CA ASN A 902 -19.95 15.80 24.75
C ASN A 902 -19.70 14.86 23.56
N LEU A 903 -18.99 15.34 22.53
CA LEU A 903 -18.74 14.57 21.33
C LEU A 903 -17.77 13.42 21.63
N ARG A 904 -18.20 12.21 21.25
CA ARG A 904 -17.40 10.99 21.32
C ARG A 904 -17.18 10.44 19.93
N GLY A 905 -15.96 10.08 19.57
CA GLY A 905 -15.74 9.49 18.25
C GLY A 905 -14.37 8.91 18.02
N LYS A 906 -14.35 7.86 17.20
CA LYS A 906 -13.10 7.30 16.69
C LYS A 906 -12.59 8.18 15.56
N THR A 907 -11.31 8.53 15.65
CA THR A 907 -10.56 9.23 14.61
C THR A 907 -9.91 8.25 13.63
N GLY A 908 -9.68 8.69 12.41
CA GLY A 908 -8.79 8.05 11.45
C GLY A 908 -7.93 9.05 10.69
N SER A 909 -6.68 8.71 10.44
CA SER A 909 -5.76 9.53 9.65
C SER A 909 -4.76 8.63 8.92
N LEU A 910 -4.64 8.83 7.61
CA LEU A 910 -3.53 8.40 6.77
C LEU A 910 -3.17 9.59 5.86
N THR A 911 -2.10 9.51 5.09
CA THR A 911 -1.82 10.50 4.05
C THR A 911 -3.04 10.67 3.13
N HIS A 912 -3.60 11.88 2.99
CA HIS A 912 -4.77 12.16 2.13
C HIS A 912 -6.08 11.45 2.55
N VAL A 913 -6.18 10.99 3.80
CA VAL A 913 -7.39 10.38 4.37
C VAL A 913 -7.60 10.88 5.79
N SER A 914 -8.80 11.36 6.09
CA SER A 914 -9.19 11.76 7.44
C SER A 914 -10.62 11.34 7.74
N SER A 915 -10.87 10.82 8.93
CA SER A 915 -12.21 10.39 9.34
C SER A 915 -12.49 10.65 10.82
N LEU A 916 -13.78 10.84 11.15
CA LEU A 916 -14.28 10.99 12.50
C LEU A 916 -15.74 10.48 12.54
N SER A 917 -15.99 9.41 13.30
CA SER A 917 -17.34 8.84 13.44
C SER A 917 -17.63 8.50 14.89
N GLY A 918 -18.87 8.72 15.34
CA GLY A 918 -19.28 8.46 16.71
C GLY A 918 -20.62 9.08 17.07
N TYR A 919 -20.72 9.63 18.28
CA TYR A 919 -21.94 10.18 18.86
C TYR A 919 -21.74 11.59 19.38
N VAL A 920 -22.79 12.40 19.35
CA VAL A 920 -22.81 13.74 19.96
C VAL A 920 -24.24 14.06 20.39
N ARG A 921 -24.43 14.67 21.57
CA ARG A 921 -25.73 15.24 21.94
C ARG A 921 -25.85 16.63 21.35
N ASN A 922 -26.96 16.91 20.70
CA ASN A 922 -27.25 18.26 20.22
C ASN A 922 -27.74 19.16 21.38
N ARG A 923 -28.10 20.41 21.08
CA ARG A 923 -28.54 21.39 22.08
C ARG A 923 -29.85 21.01 22.76
N ASP A 924 -30.70 20.25 22.07
CA ASP A 924 -31.99 19.77 22.58
C ASP A 924 -31.84 18.48 23.43
N GLY A 925 -30.62 17.95 23.55
CA GLY A 925 -30.29 16.73 24.30
C GLY A 925 -30.42 15.43 23.51
N GLU A 926 -30.92 15.50 22.28
CA GLU A 926 -31.05 14.38 21.35
C GLU A 926 -29.66 13.80 21.03
N LEU A 927 -29.50 12.49 21.18
CA LEU A 927 -28.27 11.81 20.80
C LEU A 927 -28.23 11.61 19.28
N LEU A 928 -27.18 12.11 18.64
CA LEU A 928 -26.94 11.94 17.21
C LEU A 928 -25.83 10.91 16.99
N VAL A 929 -26.00 10.08 15.96
CA VAL A 929 -24.92 9.29 15.36
C VAL A 929 -24.39 10.06 14.16
N TYR A 930 -23.08 10.14 14.02
CA TYR A 930 -22.46 10.82 12.88
C TYR A 930 -21.28 10.03 12.32
N SER A 931 -21.06 10.19 11.02
CA SER A 931 -19.89 9.66 10.33
C SER A 931 -19.38 10.67 9.30
N ILE A 932 -18.09 10.98 9.36
CA ILE A 932 -17.40 11.90 8.45
C ILE A 932 -16.19 11.16 7.88
N VAL A 933 -16.15 10.99 6.55
CA VAL A 933 -15.03 10.37 5.83
C VAL A 933 -14.57 11.32 4.73
N MET A 934 -13.27 11.61 4.71
CA MET A 934 -12.65 12.54 3.77
C MET A 934 -11.48 11.85 3.08
N ASN A 935 -11.48 11.83 1.74
CA ASN A 935 -10.38 11.32 0.93
C ASN A 935 -9.95 12.40 -0.08
N GLY A 936 -8.67 12.40 -0.44
CA GLY A 936 -8.06 13.40 -1.31
C GLY A 936 -7.14 14.33 -0.53
N TYR A 937 -6.71 15.42 -1.16
CA TYR A 937 -5.78 16.35 -0.54
C TYR A 937 -6.27 17.81 -0.58
N THR A 938 -5.97 18.54 0.50
CA THR A 938 -6.00 19.99 0.58
C THR A 938 -4.78 20.47 1.38
N LYS A 939 -4.42 21.76 1.26
CA LYS A 939 -3.47 22.41 2.16
C LYS A 939 -4.04 22.65 3.55
N GLU A 940 -5.36 22.81 3.64
CA GLU A 940 -6.04 23.11 4.89
C GLU A 940 -6.15 21.89 5.79
N SER A 941 -6.30 22.11 7.10
CA SER A 941 -6.43 21.01 8.04
C SER A 941 -7.81 20.33 7.95
N GLU A 942 -7.86 19.07 7.52
CA GLU A 942 -9.10 18.28 7.51
C GLU A 942 -9.64 18.05 8.93
N ARG A 943 -8.75 18.02 9.93
CA ARG A 943 -9.15 17.93 11.35
C ARG A 943 -9.84 19.20 11.83
N ALA A 944 -9.43 20.37 11.33
CA ALA A 944 -10.11 21.63 11.62
C ALA A 944 -11.52 21.64 11.01
N LEU A 945 -11.68 21.12 9.79
CA LEU A 945 -13.00 20.94 9.17
C LEU A 945 -13.89 19.99 9.97
N GLN A 946 -13.36 18.84 10.40
CA GLN A 946 -14.08 17.92 11.30
C GLN A 946 -14.49 18.58 12.61
N ASN A 947 -13.64 19.44 13.20
CA ASN A 947 -13.97 20.16 14.42
C ASN A 947 -15.14 21.14 14.18
N ARG A 948 -15.10 21.92 13.07
CA ARG A 948 -16.20 22.83 12.68
C ARG A 948 -17.51 22.07 12.55
N ILE A 949 -17.49 20.89 11.92
CA ILE A 949 -18.65 20.02 11.79
C ILE A 949 -19.12 19.52 13.16
N GLY A 950 -18.23 18.94 13.98
CA GLY A 950 -18.57 18.41 15.29
C GLY A 950 -19.18 19.45 16.24
N ILE A 951 -18.67 20.68 16.21
CA ILE A 951 -19.24 21.82 16.95
C ILE A 951 -20.63 22.16 16.42
N ALA A 952 -20.81 22.26 15.10
CA ALA A 952 -22.11 22.55 14.50
C ALA A 952 -23.16 21.48 14.84
N LEU A 953 -22.77 20.21 14.97
CA LEU A 953 -23.67 19.13 15.40
C LEU A 953 -24.06 19.29 16.88
N ALA A 954 -23.12 19.64 17.75
CA ALA A 954 -23.39 19.86 19.17
C ALA A 954 -24.27 21.09 19.43
N GLU A 955 -24.12 22.13 18.62
CA GLU A 955 -24.91 23.38 18.71
C GLU A 955 -26.27 23.30 18.01
N PHE A 956 -26.53 22.22 17.27
CA PHE A 956 -27.75 22.06 16.51
C PHE A 956 -28.97 21.99 17.44
N SER A 957 -30.05 22.67 17.03
CA SER A 957 -31.35 22.67 17.66
C SER A 957 -32.38 22.71 16.53
N ARG A 958 -33.47 21.97 16.66
CA ARG A 958 -34.48 21.81 15.59
C ARG A 958 -35.63 22.80 15.67
#